data_AF-A0A0F9V0J7-F1
#
_entry.id   AF-A0A0F9V0J7-F1
#
_cell.length_a   1.000
_cell.length_b   1.000
_cell.length_c   1.000
_cell.angle_alpha   90.00
_cell.angle_beta   90.00
_cell.angle_gamma   90.00
#
_symmetry.space_group_name_H-M   'P 1'
#
loop_
_entity.id
_entity.type
_entity.pdbx_description
1 polymer ?
#
loop_
_entity_poly.entity_id
_entity_poly.type
_entity_poly.pdbx_seq_one_letter_code
_entity_poly.pdbx_strand_id
1 'polypeptide(L)'
;MPRSTQKESLHHLLEALNPVQKEAVTYGSGPLLIIAGAGTGKTKVITQRIAYLIASKLAKPEEILAVTFTEKAANEMEERVDLLIPYSYSFVEISTFNSFGERVLRNYVMELGYSPDFKLLDEVEQAIFFREHLFEFPLDYYRPLSFPTKHIQELLTTIKRLKQEDIKPDEYLEYSQKLSAEASDDGEKESALKHLEMAKVYHKYQELLMEEGKIDFEDQVLLVAELFRKRPSLLEEFQDKYKYILVDEFQDTNYIQFLLLKLLAAKSKNLTVCGDDDQSIFRFRGASLSNIYNFRKIYPNYKKVVLNKNYRSTQSILDSAQQLIKQNNPDRLEFKEKINKTLEASRKSKGKSIHMLQFDTVSHEVDKVADMILEKIKQGYKYGDIAILVRRNADADPFLKALNMKEIPFRFSGSRGLYSQDEVKILISFIKSLTDFEDSKSLFYLSLSDVYKIDLYDLTKVSNYAHKKNLPLHDVFKRISGGKSPVEISDSTVVKIKRIFENLLYFIKLASSKNAGMVVYSFLERTGYLKSLVEERSLQAELKIKNIRIFFDKVKNFSELTDDDSISSFARYLDILQQVGDNPATAEAELEADAVSVLTVHKAKGLEFPVVFMVSLIGDRFPGRERKEKIPVPDDVLKDKVLRGDDYGQEQKEKSYLQEERRLFYVGMTRAKDLLYLTWARDYGLKRLKKVSPFVLEAFDLPRMPEDILQTSAIEEIKRYSKSPPQPKFIQEAKVKGVLTLSYFQVDDYLTCPLKYRYRHIMRIPVLPHHNLVFGRVLHNTIHIYLIKKMEGAKLSQKELLREYNKRWINEGFLSREHEETRKKAGAKALRLFYRREENSKHLPHFLEKSFKWQLNDVKFIGRWDRIDYTDNGAVIVDFKATNVKDQKEADKKARNSLQMNLYAISFIKTHDIPLFETQLHFLESDTIGHAQKNEKEMEKAVEKIKEAEAGIRIQNYEARPDWHNCSFCDFRTICPSSYAF
;
A
#
# COMPACT_ATOMS: atom_id res chain seq x y z
N MET A 1 51.45 6.79 -21.54
CA MET A 1 50.92 7.58 -22.67
C MET A 1 51.85 8.74 -22.97
N PRO A 2 52.13 9.06 -24.24
CA PRO A 2 52.82 10.29 -24.65
C PRO A 2 52.07 11.53 -24.12
N ARG A 3 52.79 12.61 -23.76
CA ARG A 3 52.18 13.84 -23.22
C ARG A 3 51.22 14.55 -24.18
N SER A 4 51.31 14.30 -25.50
CA SER A 4 50.44 14.90 -26.53
C SER A 4 49.03 14.33 -26.54
N THR A 5 48.88 13.00 -26.52
CA THR A 5 47.56 12.33 -26.49
C THR A 5 46.82 12.55 -25.17
N GLN A 6 47.55 12.79 -24.09
CA GLN A 6 46.97 13.05 -22.77
C GLN A 6 46.29 14.43 -22.68
N LYS A 7 46.90 15.47 -23.26
CA LYS A 7 46.29 16.82 -23.35
C LYS A 7 45.05 16.83 -24.24
N GLU A 8 45.07 16.09 -25.34
CA GLU A 8 43.91 15.94 -26.22
C GLU A 8 42.74 15.24 -25.52
N SER A 9 43.00 14.18 -24.73
CA SER A 9 41.94 13.50 -23.96
C SER A 9 41.30 14.40 -22.89
N LEU A 10 42.10 15.20 -22.18
CA LEU A 10 41.61 16.14 -21.16
C LEU A 10 40.83 17.30 -21.78
N HIS A 11 41.26 17.78 -22.96
CA HIS A 11 40.54 18.81 -23.71
C HIS A 11 39.16 18.30 -24.13
N HIS A 12 39.08 17.09 -24.68
CA HIS A 12 37.83 16.46 -25.10
C HIS A 12 36.81 16.26 -23.95
N LEU A 13 37.27 15.88 -22.75
CA LEU A 13 36.40 15.75 -21.56
C LEU A 13 35.76 17.09 -21.14
N LEU A 14 36.48 18.21 -21.35
CA LEU A 14 36.04 19.53 -20.89
C LEU A 14 35.33 20.34 -21.98
N GLU A 15 35.50 20.05 -23.27
CA GLU A 15 34.91 20.82 -24.38
C GLU A 15 33.40 20.99 -24.27
N ALA A 16 32.68 19.90 -23.93
CA ALA A 16 31.23 19.87 -23.88
C ALA A 16 30.62 20.47 -22.59
N LEU A 17 31.42 21.11 -21.74
CA LEU A 17 31.02 21.68 -20.46
C LEU A 17 31.02 23.21 -20.49
N ASN A 18 30.00 23.81 -19.86
CA ASN A 18 29.99 25.27 -19.66
C ASN A 18 31.02 25.69 -18.58
N PRO A 19 31.35 26.99 -18.44
CA PRO A 19 32.37 27.44 -17.48
C PRO A 19 32.16 27.00 -16.04
N VAL A 20 30.90 26.99 -15.55
CA VAL A 20 30.56 26.60 -14.18
C VAL A 20 30.63 25.08 -13.99
N GLN A 21 30.23 24.31 -15.01
CA GLN A 21 30.42 22.86 -15.02
C GLN A 21 31.90 22.49 -15.05
N LYS A 22 32.73 23.22 -15.83
CA LYS A 22 34.19 23.05 -15.83
C LYS A 22 34.76 23.30 -14.44
N GLU A 23 34.34 24.36 -13.75
CA GLU A 23 34.76 24.65 -12.38
C GLU A 23 34.43 23.49 -11.41
N ALA A 24 33.23 22.92 -11.49
CA ALA A 24 32.85 21.76 -10.67
C ALA A 24 33.66 20.50 -11.00
N VAL A 25 33.95 20.26 -12.28
CA VAL A 25 34.71 19.07 -12.73
C VAL A 25 36.20 19.18 -12.38
N THR A 26 36.81 20.35 -12.55
CA THR A 26 38.26 20.53 -12.38
C THR A 26 38.69 20.85 -10.95
N TYR A 27 37.76 21.12 -10.04
CA TYR A 27 38.08 21.35 -8.62
C TYR A 27 38.85 20.16 -8.05
N GLY A 28 40.07 20.37 -7.55
CA GLY A 28 40.95 19.30 -7.09
C GLY A 28 40.51 18.71 -5.75
N SER A 29 41.21 19.11 -4.69
CA SER A 29 41.02 18.59 -3.33
C SER A 29 40.13 19.48 -2.46
N GLY A 30 39.47 18.87 -1.49
CA GLY A 30 38.59 19.50 -0.51
C GLY A 30 37.10 19.21 -0.74
N PRO A 31 36.24 19.62 0.21
CA PRO A 31 34.81 19.40 0.15
C PRO A 31 34.15 20.31 -0.90
N LEU A 32 33.32 19.72 -1.75
CA LEU A 32 32.65 20.39 -2.88
C LEU A 32 31.13 20.16 -2.80
N LEU A 33 30.36 21.25 -2.69
CA LEU A 33 28.90 21.24 -2.79
C LEU A 33 28.47 21.78 -4.15
N ILE A 34 27.92 20.90 -4.98
CA ILE A 34 27.33 21.21 -6.28
C ILE A 34 25.81 21.34 -6.10
N ILE A 35 25.30 22.56 -6.20
CA ILE A 35 23.86 22.85 -6.15
C ILE A 35 23.37 22.92 -7.57
N ALA A 36 22.52 21.97 -7.96
CA ALA A 36 22.19 21.81 -9.37
C ALA A 36 20.71 21.57 -9.57
N GLY A 37 20.01 22.55 -10.16
CA GLY A 37 18.57 22.46 -10.42
C GLY A 37 18.19 21.37 -11.42
N ALA A 38 16.90 21.15 -11.63
CA ALA A 38 16.41 20.18 -12.60
C ALA A 38 16.98 20.45 -14.01
N GLY A 39 17.44 19.39 -14.71
CA GLY A 39 17.91 19.49 -16.10
C GLY A 39 19.22 20.26 -16.32
N THR A 40 20.01 20.51 -15.26
CA THR A 40 21.30 21.24 -15.34
C THR A 40 22.52 20.37 -15.67
N GLY A 41 22.31 19.05 -15.75
CA GLY A 41 23.37 18.08 -16.07
C GLY A 41 24.14 17.54 -14.86
N LYS A 42 23.48 17.37 -13.70
CA LYS A 42 24.08 16.82 -12.46
C LYS A 42 24.95 15.59 -12.70
N THR A 43 24.33 14.54 -13.24
CA THR A 43 24.99 13.26 -13.49
C THR A 43 26.13 13.40 -14.49
N LYS A 44 25.98 14.26 -15.53
CA LYS A 44 27.07 14.58 -16.46
C LYS A 44 28.27 15.21 -15.74
N VAL A 45 28.05 16.11 -14.78
CA VAL A 45 29.13 16.73 -14.01
C VAL A 45 29.82 15.70 -13.12
N ILE A 46 29.07 14.82 -12.44
CA ILE A 46 29.66 13.75 -11.61
C ILE A 46 30.48 12.77 -12.45
N THR A 47 29.94 12.25 -13.55
CA THR A 47 30.65 11.28 -14.41
C THR A 47 31.89 11.90 -15.05
N GLN A 48 31.80 13.15 -15.53
CA GLN A 48 32.94 13.87 -16.08
C GLN A 48 34.00 14.17 -15.02
N ARG A 49 33.61 14.43 -13.77
CA ARG A 49 34.54 14.60 -12.65
C ARG A 49 35.30 13.33 -12.36
N ILE A 50 34.64 12.17 -12.33
CA ILE A 50 35.30 10.86 -12.18
C ILE A 50 36.35 10.66 -13.28
N ALA A 51 35.95 10.83 -14.54
CA ALA A 51 36.85 10.72 -15.69
C ALA A 51 38.02 11.71 -15.60
N TYR A 52 37.76 12.96 -15.18
CA TYR A 52 38.79 13.99 -15.01
C TYR A 52 39.80 13.65 -13.91
N LEU A 53 39.36 13.15 -12.75
CA LEU A 53 40.25 12.77 -11.64
C LEU A 53 41.22 11.66 -12.06
N ILE A 54 40.72 10.69 -12.84
CA ILE A 54 41.50 9.57 -13.37
C ILE A 54 42.46 10.04 -14.48
N ALA A 55 41.96 10.76 -15.48
CA ALA A 55 42.75 11.24 -16.61
C ALA A 55 43.86 12.22 -16.19
N SER A 56 43.57 13.03 -15.16
CA SER A 56 44.52 13.99 -14.56
C SER A 56 45.51 13.34 -13.58
N LYS A 57 45.40 12.02 -13.32
CA LYS A 57 46.21 11.26 -12.36
C LYS A 57 46.14 11.80 -10.92
N LEU A 58 45.00 12.39 -10.55
CA LEU A 58 44.73 12.81 -9.17
C LEU A 58 44.30 11.62 -8.30
N ALA A 59 43.70 10.60 -8.92
CA ALA A 59 43.31 9.35 -8.26
C ALA A 59 43.41 8.17 -9.23
N LYS A 60 43.67 6.98 -8.69
CA LYS A 60 43.43 5.72 -9.40
C LYS A 60 41.94 5.37 -9.34
N PRO A 61 41.42 4.54 -10.28
CA PRO A 61 40.00 4.16 -10.28
C PRO A 61 39.52 3.50 -8.97
N GLU A 62 40.35 2.65 -8.37
CA GLU A 62 40.11 1.99 -7.08
C GLU A 62 40.09 2.95 -5.86
N GLU A 63 40.58 4.18 -6.04
CA GLU A 63 40.63 5.21 -5.01
C GLU A 63 39.40 6.15 -5.03
N ILE A 64 38.43 5.86 -5.91
CA ILE A 64 37.22 6.66 -6.10
C ILE A 64 36.00 5.82 -5.70
N LEU A 65 35.18 6.36 -4.80
CA LEU A 65 33.86 5.82 -4.46
C LEU A 65 32.78 6.78 -4.97
N ALA A 66 31.90 6.30 -5.82
CA ALA A 66 30.71 7.05 -6.25
C ALA A 66 29.44 6.34 -5.76
N VAL A 67 28.62 7.07 -5.00
CA VAL A 67 27.37 6.54 -4.45
C VAL A 67 26.15 7.35 -4.87
N THR A 68 25.04 6.64 -5.08
CA THR A 68 23.74 7.22 -5.44
C THR A 68 22.59 6.51 -4.71
N PHE A 69 21.37 7.03 -4.84
CA PHE A 69 20.20 6.52 -4.13
C PHE A 69 19.52 5.31 -4.81
N THR A 70 19.68 5.12 -6.12
CA THR A 70 18.97 4.07 -6.88
C THR A 70 19.90 3.26 -7.76
N GLU A 71 19.66 1.96 -7.87
CA GLU A 71 20.40 1.05 -8.75
C GLU A 71 20.40 1.53 -10.22
N LYS A 72 19.26 2.02 -10.71
CA LYS A 72 19.18 2.58 -12.07
C LYS A 72 20.14 3.76 -12.29
N ALA A 73 20.25 4.66 -11.31
CA ALA A 73 21.18 5.79 -11.39
C ALA A 73 22.63 5.33 -11.26
N ALA A 74 22.91 4.26 -10.52
CA ALA A 74 24.24 3.68 -10.40
C ALA A 74 24.68 3.09 -11.75
N ASN A 75 23.84 2.25 -12.37
CA ASN A 75 24.11 1.67 -13.68
C ASN A 75 24.24 2.74 -14.78
N GLU A 76 23.37 3.75 -14.81
CA GLU A 76 23.48 4.86 -15.77
C GLU A 76 24.77 5.66 -15.59
N MET A 77 25.24 5.82 -14.34
CA MET A 77 26.49 6.49 -14.04
C MET A 77 27.69 5.63 -14.46
N GLU A 78 27.64 4.33 -14.22
CA GLU A 78 28.64 3.34 -14.63
C GLU A 78 28.80 3.32 -16.15
N GLU A 79 27.71 3.09 -16.91
CA GLU A 79 27.72 3.11 -18.37
C GLU A 79 28.33 4.41 -18.93
N ARG A 80 28.02 5.55 -18.32
CA ARG A 80 28.58 6.84 -18.73
C ARG A 80 30.06 6.97 -18.43
N VAL A 81 30.52 6.48 -17.28
CA VAL A 81 31.93 6.51 -16.91
C VAL A 81 32.75 5.60 -17.82
N ASP A 82 32.22 4.41 -18.14
CA ASP A 82 32.86 3.45 -19.05
C ASP A 82 33.04 4.01 -20.46
N LEU A 83 32.07 4.79 -20.96
CA LEU A 83 32.19 5.47 -22.25
C LEU A 83 33.24 6.60 -22.24
N LEU A 84 33.52 7.19 -21.08
CA LEU A 84 34.45 8.32 -20.94
C LEU A 84 35.89 7.88 -20.69
N ILE A 85 36.12 6.67 -20.18
CA ILE A 85 37.44 6.16 -19.82
C ILE A 85 37.89 5.11 -20.84
N PRO A 86 39.00 5.31 -21.58
CA PRO A 86 39.46 4.33 -22.56
C PRO A 86 39.90 3.01 -21.90
N TYR A 87 39.31 1.90 -22.37
CA TYR A 87 39.56 0.49 -22.04
C TYR A 87 40.80 0.20 -21.18
N SER A 88 40.62 0.09 -19.86
CA SER A 88 41.57 -0.60 -18.97
C SER A 88 40.82 -1.30 -17.83
N TYR A 89 41.34 -2.44 -17.39
CA TYR A 89 40.77 -3.41 -16.42
C TYR A 89 40.57 -2.87 -14.97
N SER A 90 40.44 -1.56 -14.78
CA SER A 90 40.28 -0.93 -13.47
C SER A 90 38.91 -0.28 -13.35
N PHE A 91 38.03 -0.90 -12.56
CA PHE A 91 36.66 -0.44 -12.35
C PHE A 91 36.62 0.62 -11.23
N VAL A 92 35.91 1.72 -11.48
CA VAL A 92 35.56 2.68 -10.44
C VAL A 92 34.46 2.06 -9.59
N GLU A 93 34.50 2.23 -8.27
CA GLU A 93 33.45 1.70 -7.43
C GLU A 93 32.21 2.61 -7.46
N ILE A 94 31.26 2.26 -8.32
CA ILE A 94 29.97 2.95 -8.46
C ILE A 94 28.88 2.04 -7.94
N SER A 95 28.12 2.49 -6.93
CA SER A 95 27.06 1.65 -6.33
C SER A 95 26.00 2.47 -5.59
N THR A 96 24.96 1.83 -5.08
CA THR A 96 24.10 2.43 -4.05
C THR A 96 24.73 2.32 -2.67
N PHE A 97 24.24 3.11 -1.70
CA PHE A 97 24.68 3.00 -0.30
C PHE A 97 24.52 1.57 0.26
N ASN A 98 23.42 0.91 -0.09
CA ASN A 98 23.09 -0.43 0.35
C ASN A 98 24.00 -1.48 -0.30
N SER A 99 24.24 -1.39 -1.61
CA SER A 99 25.15 -2.29 -2.33
C SER A 99 26.61 -2.13 -1.86
N PHE A 100 27.03 -0.91 -1.54
CA PHE A 100 28.31 -0.68 -0.84
C PHE A 100 28.31 -1.35 0.54
N GLY A 101 27.25 -1.12 1.32
CA GLY A 101 27.11 -1.66 2.67
C GLY A 101 27.19 -3.18 2.72
N GLU A 102 26.42 -3.87 1.87
CA GLU A 102 26.44 -5.32 1.75
C GLU A 102 27.84 -5.85 1.43
N ARG A 103 28.53 -5.26 0.45
CA ARG A 103 29.89 -5.67 0.08
C ARG A 103 30.87 -5.54 1.25
N VAL A 104 30.75 -4.50 2.07
CA VAL A 104 31.60 -4.33 3.26
C VAL A 104 31.26 -5.40 4.30
N LEU A 105 29.97 -5.63 4.58
CA LEU A 105 29.55 -6.63 5.57
C LEU A 105 29.96 -8.04 5.14
N ARG A 106 29.77 -8.45 3.89
CA ARG A 106 30.21 -9.77 3.39
C ARG A 106 31.67 -10.10 3.71
N ASN A 107 32.53 -9.08 3.74
CA ASN A 107 33.96 -9.25 4.00
C ASN A 107 34.34 -9.12 5.49
N TYR A 108 33.64 -8.28 6.25
CA TYR A 108 34.12 -7.84 7.58
C TYR A 108 33.08 -7.99 8.72
N VAL A 109 31.87 -8.49 8.44
CA VAL A 109 30.78 -8.55 9.44
C VAL A 109 31.09 -9.50 10.63
N MET A 110 32.01 -10.46 10.46
CA MET A 110 32.47 -11.32 11.56
C MET A 110 33.01 -10.52 12.75
N GLU A 111 33.57 -9.34 12.49
CA GLU A 111 34.08 -8.46 13.55
C GLU A 111 32.97 -7.88 14.46
N LEU A 112 31.72 -7.95 14.01
CA LEU A 112 30.52 -7.59 14.77
C LEU A 112 29.79 -8.82 15.37
N GLY A 113 30.28 -10.03 15.13
CA GLY A 113 29.66 -11.27 15.62
C GLY A 113 28.55 -11.83 14.72
N TYR A 114 28.44 -11.36 13.47
CA TYR A 114 27.50 -11.92 12.49
C TYR A 114 28.21 -12.89 11.55
N SER A 115 27.45 -13.80 10.94
CA SER A 115 27.92 -14.66 9.86
C SER A 115 28.11 -13.86 8.55
N PRO A 116 29.20 -14.04 7.78
CA PRO A 116 29.36 -13.50 6.42
C PRO A 116 28.25 -13.92 5.47
N ASP A 117 27.72 -15.13 5.67
CA ASP A 117 26.66 -15.73 4.86
C ASP A 117 25.26 -15.30 5.32
N PHE A 118 25.15 -14.10 5.88
CA PHE A 118 23.87 -13.58 6.37
C PHE A 118 22.82 -13.55 5.24
N LYS A 119 21.57 -13.80 5.61
CA LYS A 119 20.43 -13.62 4.71
C LYS A 119 19.88 -12.21 4.84
N LEU A 120 19.80 -11.49 3.72
CA LEU A 120 19.12 -10.19 3.65
C LEU A 120 17.61 -10.41 3.53
N LEU A 121 16.82 -9.78 4.42
CA LEU A 121 15.36 -9.85 4.40
C LEU A 121 14.76 -8.63 3.68
N ASP A 122 13.93 -8.87 2.67
CA ASP A 122 13.07 -7.83 2.08
C ASP A 122 11.92 -7.40 3.03
N GLU A 123 11.17 -6.34 2.69
CA GLU A 123 10.10 -5.82 3.57
C GLU A 123 9.02 -6.87 3.91
N VAL A 124 8.83 -7.84 3.03
CA VAL A 124 7.82 -8.89 3.17
C VAL A 124 8.37 -10.04 4.02
N GLU A 125 9.60 -10.45 3.76
CA GLU A 125 10.33 -11.42 4.57
C GLU A 125 10.50 -10.94 6.00
N GLN A 126 10.74 -9.64 6.24
CA GLN A 126 10.73 -9.05 7.58
C GLN A 126 9.38 -9.25 8.28
N ALA A 127 8.27 -9.06 7.56
CA ALA A 127 6.94 -9.26 8.12
C ALA A 127 6.59 -10.74 8.36
N ILE A 128 7.07 -11.64 7.50
CA ILE A 128 6.98 -13.10 7.72
C ILE A 128 7.75 -13.48 8.97
N PHE A 129 9.02 -13.07 9.05
CA PHE A 129 9.91 -13.32 10.17
C PHE A 129 9.31 -12.80 11.48
N PHE A 130 8.85 -11.55 11.50
CA PHE A 130 8.18 -10.98 12.67
C PHE A 130 6.94 -11.79 13.07
N ARG A 131 6.20 -12.33 12.10
CA ARG A 131 4.99 -13.13 12.36
C ARG A 131 5.33 -14.52 12.90
N GLU A 132 6.40 -15.15 12.44
CA GLU A 132 6.88 -16.45 12.92
C GLU A 132 7.27 -16.35 14.40
N HIS A 133 7.93 -15.26 14.79
CA HIS A 133 8.32 -14.97 16.18
C HIS A 133 7.28 -14.12 16.96
N LEU A 134 6.05 -13.98 16.45
CA LEU A 134 5.04 -13.08 17.03
C LEU A 134 4.79 -13.31 18.53
N PHE A 135 4.94 -14.56 18.97
CA PHE A 135 4.73 -14.95 20.36
C PHE A 135 5.94 -14.73 21.28
N GLU A 136 7.14 -14.61 20.71
CA GLU A 136 8.39 -14.32 21.41
C GLU A 136 8.58 -12.82 21.68
N PHE A 137 7.96 -11.96 20.87
CA PHE A 137 7.99 -10.52 21.13
C PHE A 137 7.20 -10.15 22.40
N PRO A 138 7.70 -9.19 23.20
CA PRO A 138 7.05 -8.72 24.42
C PRO A 138 5.90 -7.75 24.10
N LEU A 139 4.89 -8.23 23.36
CA LEU A 139 3.74 -7.45 22.89
C LEU A 139 2.50 -7.65 23.78
N ASP A 140 1.89 -6.54 24.16
CA ASP A 140 0.60 -6.47 24.86
C ASP A 140 -0.38 -5.59 24.06
N TYR A 141 -0.13 -4.28 23.96
CA TYR A 141 -1.00 -3.36 23.23
C TYR A 141 -1.02 -3.63 21.72
N TYR A 142 0.15 -3.92 21.14
CA TYR A 142 0.30 -4.11 19.70
C TYR A 142 0.00 -5.53 19.20
N ARG A 143 -0.39 -6.45 20.08
CA ARG A 143 -0.84 -7.81 19.72
C ARG A 143 -2.26 -8.08 20.24
N PRO A 144 -3.29 -7.41 19.70
CA PRO A 144 -4.67 -7.66 20.11
C PRO A 144 -5.08 -9.09 19.74
N LEU A 145 -5.66 -9.83 20.68
CA LEU A 145 -6.02 -11.25 20.47
C LEU A 145 -6.98 -11.48 19.28
N SER A 146 -7.79 -10.49 18.92
CA SER A 146 -8.67 -10.56 17.76
C SER A 146 -7.97 -10.48 16.43
N PHE A 147 -6.84 -9.81 16.38
CA PHE A 147 -6.05 -9.64 15.17
C PHE A 147 -4.57 -9.54 15.54
N PRO A 148 -3.92 -10.66 15.92
CA PRO A 148 -2.55 -10.63 16.44
C PRO A 148 -1.52 -10.03 15.46
N THR A 149 -1.78 -10.13 14.16
CA THR A 149 -0.92 -9.65 13.08
C THR A 149 -1.18 -8.20 12.65
N LYS A 150 -2.14 -7.52 13.28
CA LYS A 150 -2.65 -6.21 12.84
C LYS A 150 -1.58 -5.13 12.78
N HIS A 151 -0.61 -5.17 13.69
CA HIS A 151 0.34 -4.07 13.91
C HIS A 151 1.75 -4.36 13.39
N ILE A 152 1.99 -5.50 12.73
CA ILE A 152 3.32 -5.93 12.30
C ILE A 152 3.97 -4.88 11.38
N GLN A 153 3.24 -4.42 10.36
CA GLN A 153 3.76 -3.45 9.40
C GLN A 153 4.04 -2.09 10.04
N GLU A 154 3.19 -1.64 10.98
CA GLU A 154 3.43 -0.41 11.73
C GLU A 154 4.69 -0.49 12.59
N LEU A 155 4.90 -1.61 13.30
CA LEU A 155 6.07 -1.84 14.13
C LEU A 155 7.36 -1.85 13.30
N LEU A 156 7.37 -2.58 12.17
CA LEU A 156 8.52 -2.62 11.26
C LEU A 156 8.82 -1.25 10.64
N THR A 157 7.79 -0.48 10.29
CA THR A 157 7.96 0.90 9.79
C THR A 157 8.64 1.80 10.83
N THR A 158 8.27 1.67 12.10
CA THR A 158 8.90 2.42 13.20
C THR A 158 10.34 1.97 13.41
N ILE A 159 10.64 0.66 13.41
CA ILE A 159 12.01 0.13 13.51
C ILE A 159 12.88 0.67 12.37
N LYS A 160 12.37 0.61 11.13
CA LYS A 160 13.04 1.16 9.94
C LYS A 160 13.42 2.63 10.16
N ARG A 161 12.48 3.46 10.65
CA ARG A 161 12.76 4.87 10.93
C ARG A 161 13.82 5.07 12.00
N LEU A 162 13.78 4.29 13.09
CA LEU A 162 14.79 4.34 14.16
C LEU A 162 16.18 4.00 13.62
N LYS A 163 16.31 2.94 12.81
CA LYS A 163 17.57 2.55 12.16
C LYS A 163 18.13 3.64 11.25
N GLN A 164 17.28 4.27 10.42
CA GLN A 164 17.67 5.35 9.51
C GLN A 164 18.22 6.59 10.23
N GLU A 165 17.80 6.81 11.46
CA GLU A 165 18.22 7.91 12.36
C GLU A 165 19.38 7.50 13.28
N ASP A 166 20.00 6.34 13.05
CA ASP A 166 21.08 5.78 13.88
C ASP A 166 20.68 5.57 15.35
N ILE A 167 19.40 5.30 15.63
CA ILE A 167 18.93 5.05 17.00
C ILE A 167 19.09 3.58 17.33
N LYS A 168 19.92 3.30 18.34
CA LYS A 168 20.16 1.94 18.81
C LYS A 168 19.04 1.46 19.73
N PRO A 169 18.81 0.13 19.84
CA PRO A 169 17.78 -0.40 20.73
C PRO A 169 17.89 0.10 22.17
N ASP A 170 19.11 0.16 22.70
CA ASP A 170 19.37 0.60 24.08
C ASP A 170 19.10 2.09 24.26
N GLU A 171 19.50 2.94 23.29
CA GLU A 171 19.21 4.38 23.30
C GLU A 171 17.69 4.65 23.34
N TYR A 172 16.92 3.90 22.55
CA TYR A 172 15.47 4.06 22.52
C TYR A 172 14.78 3.52 23.78
N LEU A 173 15.34 2.47 24.39
CA LEU A 173 14.88 1.92 25.66
C LEU A 173 15.08 2.93 26.80
N GLU A 174 16.26 3.54 26.90
CA GLU A 174 16.56 4.59 27.89
C GLU A 174 15.60 5.79 27.75
N TYR A 175 15.37 6.25 26.51
CA TYR A 175 14.41 7.31 26.25
C TYR A 175 12.99 6.94 26.72
N SER A 176 12.54 5.72 26.39
CA SER A 176 11.18 5.27 26.73
C SER A 176 10.98 5.10 28.23
N GLN A 177 12.03 4.70 28.96
CA GLN A 177 12.03 4.65 30.43
C GLN A 177 11.94 6.05 31.03
N LYS A 178 12.70 7.02 30.50
CA LYS A 178 12.61 8.42 30.91
C LYS A 178 11.20 8.99 30.70
N LEU A 179 10.63 8.75 29.52
CA LEU A 179 9.27 9.19 29.20
C LEU A 179 8.22 8.60 30.17
N SER A 180 8.41 7.35 30.59
CA SER A 180 7.55 6.69 31.58
C SER A 180 7.68 7.31 32.97
N ALA A 181 8.87 7.81 33.34
CA ALA A 181 9.11 8.45 34.63
C ALA A 181 8.54 9.88 34.68
N GLU A 182 8.52 10.59 33.56
CA GLU A 182 8.04 11.97 33.43
C GLU A 182 6.52 12.07 33.19
N ALA A 183 5.87 10.96 32.83
CA ALA A 183 4.44 10.92 32.51
C ALA A 183 3.55 11.26 33.71
N SER A 184 2.79 12.35 33.61
CA SER A 184 1.99 12.90 34.69
C SER A 184 0.52 12.52 34.59
N ASP A 185 -0.07 12.65 33.39
CA ASP A 185 -1.47 12.32 33.11
C ASP A 185 -1.66 10.91 32.50
N ASP A 186 -2.92 10.44 32.45
CA ASP A 186 -3.24 9.09 31.99
C ASP A 186 -2.98 8.88 30.49
N GLY A 187 -3.07 9.94 29.67
CA GLY A 187 -2.75 9.89 28.24
C GLY A 187 -1.24 9.82 27.99
N GLU A 188 -0.46 10.59 28.74
CA GLU A 188 1.01 10.53 28.74
C GLU A 188 1.50 9.15 29.18
N LYS A 189 0.91 8.58 30.24
CA LYS A 189 1.22 7.22 30.70
C LYS A 189 0.89 6.16 29.65
N GLU A 190 -0.27 6.25 28.99
CA GLU A 190 -0.63 5.33 27.89
C GLU A 190 0.39 5.45 26.73
N SER A 191 0.82 6.66 26.40
CA SER A 191 1.82 6.90 25.35
C SER A 191 3.19 6.33 25.73
N ALA A 192 3.65 6.57 26.96
CA ALA A 192 4.92 6.09 27.45
C ALA A 192 5.01 4.56 27.48
N LEU A 193 3.94 3.88 27.90
CA LEU A 193 3.86 2.42 27.88
C LEU A 193 3.99 1.86 26.45
N LYS A 194 3.37 2.51 25.46
CA LYS A 194 3.48 2.10 24.05
C LYS A 194 4.90 2.25 23.52
N HIS A 195 5.59 3.34 23.86
CA HIS A 195 6.98 3.53 23.48
C HIS A 195 7.91 2.52 24.17
N LEU A 196 7.66 2.20 25.44
CA LEU A 196 8.39 1.17 26.16
C LEU A 196 8.20 -0.23 25.54
N GLU A 197 6.96 -0.58 25.16
CA GLU A 197 6.67 -1.81 24.42
C GLU A 197 7.43 -1.82 23.08
N MET A 198 7.37 -0.72 22.32
CA MET A 198 8.09 -0.56 21.05
C MET A 198 9.60 -0.73 21.19
N ALA A 199 10.21 -0.17 22.25
CA ALA A 199 11.65 -0.29 22.50
C ALA A 199 12.07 -1.74 22.79
N LYS A 200 11.29 -2.46 23.60
CA LYS A 200 11.53 -3.89 23.87
C LYS A 200 11.38 -4.75 22.62
N VAL A 201 10.40 -4.43 21.77
CA VAL A 201 10.20 -5.10 20.47
C VAL A 201 11.38 -4.86 19.54
N TYR A 202 11.87 -3.62 19.44
CA TYR A 202 13.04 -3.30 18.62
C TYR A 202 14.29 -4.07 19.09
N HIS A 203 14.51 -4.14 20.40
CA HIS A 203 15.61 -4.92 20.97
C HIS A 203 15.50 -6.41 20.62
N LYS A 204 14.34 -7.04 20.88
CA LYS A 204 14.14 -8.46 20.57
C LYS A 204 14.20 -8.75 19.06
N TYR A 205 13.77 -7.81 18.21
CA TYR A 205 13.85 -7.95 16.75
C TYR A 205 15.30 -8.03 16.27
N GLN A 206 16.19 -7.15 16.76
CA GLN A 206 17.61 -7.19 16.41
C GLN A 206 18.30 -8.44 16.96
N GLU A 207 17.93 -8.89 18.16
CA GLU A 207 18.42 -10.13 18.77
C GLU A 207 18.09 -11.35 17.90
N LEU A 208 16.81 -11.51 17.53
CA LEU A 208 16.35 -12.63 16.69
C LEU A 208 17.01 -12.61 15.30
N LEU A 209 17.16 -11.43 14.68
CA LEU A 209 17.88 -11.31 13.40
C LEU A 209 19.32 -11.82 13.52
N MET A 210 20.02 -11.43 14.58
CA MET A 210 21.39 -11.87 14.82
C MET A 210 21.49 -13.38 15.09
N GLU A 211 20.61 -13.92 15.94
CA GLU A 211 20.55 -15.36 16.29
C GLU A 211 20.35 -16.25 15.07
N GLU A 212 19.53 -15.81 14.11
CA GLU A 212 19.25 -16.56 12.88
C GLU A 212 20.14 -16.21 11.69
N GLY A 213 21.18 -15.37 11.89
CA GLY A 213 22.09 -14.96 10.82
C GLY A 213 21.41 -14.16 9.71
N LYS A 214 20.45 -13.30 10.07
CA LYS A 214 19.66 -12.46 9.17
C LYS A 214 19.98 -10.99 9.40
N ILE A 215 19.83 -10.17 8.37
CA ILE A 215 19.84 -8.70 8.46
C ILE A 215 18.72 -8.13 7.59
N ASP A 216 18.29 -6.90 7.87
CA ASP A 216 17.39 -6.18 6.98
C ASP A 216 18.09 -5.12 6.12
N PHE A 217 17.32 -4.47 5.25
CA PHE A 217 17.81 -3.47 4.32
C PHE A 217 18.48 -2.27 5.01
N GLU A 218 18.00 -1.84 6.18
CA GLU A 218 18.60 -0.69 6.86
C GLU A 218 19.86 -1.09 7.65
N ASP A 219 19.96 -2.35 8.07
CA ASP A 219 21.17 -2.90 8.69
C ASP A 219 22.38 -2.84 7.76
N GLN A 220 22.19 -2.91 6.43
CA GLN A 220 23.29 -2.82 5.45
C GLN A 220 24.15 -1.55 5.62
N VAL A 221 23.54 -0.43 6.02
CA VAL A 221 24.26 0.83 6.26
C VAL A 221 24.54 1.03 7.75
N LEU A 222 23.58 0.69 8.62
CA LEU A 222 23.70 0.85 10.07
C LEU A 222 24.84 0.03 10.67
N LEU A 223 24.97 -1.25 10.25
CA LEU A 223 26.02 -2.13 10.74
C LEU A 223 27.40 -1.72 10.21
N VAL A 224 27.51 -1.19 8.99
CA VAL A 224 28.80 -0.68 8.48
C VAL A 224 29.28 0.53 9.27
N ALA A 225 28.37 1.47 9.57
CA ALA A 225 28.70 2.59 10.43
C ALA A 225 29.12 2.13 11.84
N GLU A 226 28.48 1.09 12.38
CA GLU A 226 28.85 0.49 13.65
C GLU A 226 30.19 -0.24 13.61
N LEU A 227 30.46 -1.00 12.55
CA LEU A 227 31.72 -1.68 12.29
C LEU A 227 32.87 -0.68 12.31
N PHE A 228 32.76 0.41 11.55
CA PHE A 228 33.79 1.44 11.50
C PHE A 228 33.99 2.19 12.83
N ARG A 229 32.94 2.32 13.66
CA ARG A 229 33.06 2.89 15.02
C ARG A 229 33.79 1.93 15.96
N LYS A 230 33.49 0.63 15.89
CA LYS A 230 34.10 -0.40 16.74
C LYS A 230 35.52 -0.76 16.31
N ARG A 231 35.85 -0.60 15.02
CA ARG A 231 37.11 -1.01 14.40
C ARG A 231 37.78 0.14 13.64
N PRO A 232 38.44 1.08 14.36
CA PRO A 232 39.06 2.24 13.73
C PRO A 232 40.18 1.90 12.73
N SER A 233 40.90 0.80 12.92
CA SER A 233 41.93 0.33 11.98
C SER A 233 41.35 -0.01 10.61
N LEU A 234 40.22 -0.71 10.59
CA LEU A 234 39.51 -1.04 9.35
C LEU A 234 38.95 0.22 8.68
N LEU A 235 38.41 1.16 9.46
CA LEU A 235 37.99 2.46 8.94
C LEU A 235 39.17 3.19 8.27
N GLU A 236 40.37 3.14 8.86
CA GLU A 236 41.57 3.77 8.30
C GLU A 236 41.96 3.15 6.93
N GLU A 237 41.87 1.83 6.78
CA GLU A 237 42.11 1.16 5.48
C GLU A 237 41.16 1.69 4.38
N PHE A 238 39.88 1.87 4.72
CA PHE A 238 38.87 2.40 3.80
C PHE A 238 39.10 3.89 3.50
N GLN A 239 39.52 4.67 4.50
CA GLN A 239 39.89 6.09 4.33
C GLN A 239 41.12 6.26 3.44
N ASP A 240 42.09 5.35 3.52
CA ASP A 240 43.29 5.35 2.70
C ASP A 240 43.03 4.86 1.27
N LYS A 241 42.13 3.89 1.13
CA LYS A 241 41.63 3.44 -0.17
C LYS A 241 40.86 4.57 -0.88
N TYR A 242 39.78 5.07 -0.30
CA TYR A 242 38.88 6.03 -0.96
C TYR A 242 39.32 7.48 -0.76
N LYS A 243 40.23 7.93 -1.63
CA LYS A 243 40.73 9.31 -1.64
C LYS A 243 39.71 10.32 -2.12
N TYR A 244 38.75 9.93 -2.96
CA TYR A 244 37.68 10.79 -3.47
C TYR A 244 36.33 10.09 -3.33
N ILE A 245 35.37 10.78 -2.70
CA ILE A 245 34.00 10.27 -2.53
C ILE A 245 33.05 11.23 -3.23
N LEU A 246 32.24 10.70 -4.15
CA LEU A 246 31.26 11.44 -4.92
C LEU A 246 29.86 10.93 -4.62
N VAL A 247 28.93 11.85 -4.38
CA VAL A 247 27.54 11.53 -4.04
C VAL A 247 26.61 12.27 -4.98
N ASP A 248 25.81 11.54 -5.74
CA ASP A 248 24.70 12.10 -6.53
C ASP A 248 23.38 12.05 -5.74
N GLU A 249 22.46 12.95 -6.09
CA GLU A 249 21.14 13.11 -5.43
C GLU A 249 21.21 13.18 -3.90
N PHE A 250 22.18 13.94 -3.37
CA PHE A 250 22.47 14.04 -1.94
C PHE A 250 21.27 14.45 -1.08
N GLN A 251 20.29 15.16 -1.64
CA GLN A 251 19.04 15.52 -0.95
C GLN A 251 18.14 14.32 -0.59
N ASP A 252 18.39 13.15 -1.17
CA ASP A 252 17.62 11.92 -0.95
C ASP A 252 18.30 11.00 0.09
N THR A 253 19.43 11.42 0.67
CA THR A 253 20.13 10.67 1.73
C THR A 253 19.46 10.82 3.10
N ASN A 254 19.49 9.76 3.91
CA ASN A 254 19.06 9.80 5.31
C ASN A 254 20.22 10.12 6.26
N TYR A 255 19.97 10.15 7.58
CA TYR A 255 20.98 10.52 8.58
C TYR A 255 22.15 9.53 8.63
N ILE A 256 21.88 8.22 8.72
CA ILE A 256 22.92 7.19 8.83
C ILE A 256 23.80 7.10 7.58
N GLN A 257 23.23 7.30 6.38
CA GLN A 257 23.99 7.38 5.13
C GLN A 257 24.94 8.58 5.11
N PHE A 258 24.49 9.76 5.56
CA PHE A 258 25.36 10.93 5.64
C PHE A 258 26.46 10.77 6.70
N LEU A 259 26.13 10.12 7.82
CA LEU A 259 27.10 9.79 8.86
C LEU A 259 28.18 8.82 8.34
N LEU A 260 27.81 7.81 7.56
CA LEU A 260 28.77 6.91 6.91
C LEU A 260 29.75 7.67 6.00
N LEU A 261 29.24 8.60 5.18
CA LEU A 261 30.08 9.47 4.34
C LEU A 261 31.04 10.31 5.17
N LYS A 262 30.58 10.83 6.31
CA LYS A 262 31.42 11.61 7.23
C LYS A 262 32.58 10.76 7.78
N LEU A 263 32.32 9.51 8.14
CA LEU A 263 33.36 8.59 8.62
C LEU A 263 34.40 8.32 7.53
N LEU A 264 33.96 7.97 6.31
CA LEU A 264 34.85 7.66 5.19
C LEU A 264 35.64 8.88 4.69
N ALA A 265 35.04 10.07 4.67
CA ALA A 265 35.69 11.27 4.18
C ALA A 265 36.57 11.99 5.22
N ALA A 266 36.68 11.49 6.46
CA ALA A 266 37.30 12.23 7.56
C ALA A 266 38.79 12.56 7.32
N LYS A 267 39.55 11.64 6.73
CA LYS A 267 41.00 11.77 6.47
C LYS A 267 41.29 12.65 5.25
N SER A 268 40.71 12.34 4.08
CA SER A 268 40.96 13.05 2.82
C SER A 268 40.21 14.38 2.69
N LYS A 269 39.03 14.49 3.32
CA LYS A 269 38.05 15.60 3.18
C LYS A 269 37.58 15.85 1.75
N ASN A 270 37.91 14.98 0.80
CA ASN A 270 37.56 15.09 -0.62
C ASN A 270 36.16 14.52 -0.88
N LEU A 271 35.14 15.16 -0.29
CA LEU A 271 33.75 14.79 -0.44
C LEU A 271 33.06 15.73 -1.42
N THR A 272 32.63 15.21 -2.58
CA THR A 272 31.81 15.93 -3.56
C THR A 272 30.37 15.50 -3.41
N VAL A 273 29.49 16.43 -3.04
CA VAL A 273 28.04 16.17 -2.96
C VAL A 273 27.32 17.00 -4.02
N CYS A 274 26.45 16.36 -4.79
CA CYS A 274 25.58 17.01 -5.76
C CYS A 274 24.12 16.84 -5.34
N GLY A 275 23.35 17.93 -5.30
CA GLY A 275 21.96 17.85 -4.90
C GLY A 275 21.13 19.09 -5.19
N ASP A 276 19.82 18.94 -4.99
CA ASP A 276 18.83 19.98 -5.16
C ASP A 276 17.72 19.88 -4.11
N ASP A 277 17.63 20.85 -3.20
CA ASP A 277 16.59 20.88 -2.17
C ASP A 277 15.17 21.04 -2.73
N ASP A 278 15.03 21.53 -3.97
CA ASP A 278 13.74 21.65 -4.66
C ASP A 278 13.23 20.32 -5.22
N GLN A 279 14.10 19.29 -5.26
CA GLN A 279 13.77 17.93 -5.73
C GLN A 279 13.75 16.87 -4.61
N SER A 280 13.86 17.28 -3.34
CA SER A 280 13.75 16.35 -2.21
C SER A 280 12.28 15.93 -1.99
N ILE A 281 11.94 14.71 -2.43
CA ILE A 281 10.57 14.17 -2.46
C ILE A 281 10.46 12.78 -1.82
N PHE A 282 11.53 12.31 -1.15
CA PHE A 282 11.62 10.97 -0.56
C PHE A 282 11.65 11.02 0.97
N ARG A 283 11.02 12.01 1.61
CA ARG A 283 11.00 12.08 3.09
C ARG A 283 10.37 10.84 3.71
N PHE A 284 9.35 10.28 3.06
CA PHE A 284 8.73 9.01 3.45
C PHE A 284 9.68 7.81 3.43
N ARG A 285 10.87 7.93 2.80
CA ARG A 285 11.95 6.93 2.82
C ARG A 285 13.08 7.27 3.78
N GLY A 286 12.94 8.32 4.61
CA GLY A 286 13.99 8.75 5.52
C GLY A 286 14.87 9.89 5.03
N ALA A 287 14.70 10.36 3.78
CA ALA A 287 15.54 11.41 3.22
C ALA A 287 15.45 12.69 4.07
N SER A 288 16.61 13.28 4.36
CA SER A 288 16.70 14.51 5.13
C SER A 288 17.35 15.64 4.35
N LEU A 289 16.58 16.71 4.16
CA LEU A 289 17.09 18.01 3.70
C LEU A 289 18.12 18.61 4.66
N SER A 290 18.12 18.22 5.94
CA SER A 290 19.09 18.72 6.91
C SER A 290 20.52 18.36 6.54
N ASN A 291 20.73 17.26 5.81
CA ASN A 291 22.05 16.80 5.40
C ASN A 291 22.81 17.88 4.61
N ILE A 292 22.13 18.64 3.74
CA ILE A 292 22.72 19.76 3.01
C ILE A 292 23.14 20.89 3.95
N TYR A 293 22.40 21.12 5.04
CA TYR A 293 22.75 22.13 6.05
C TYR A 293 23.88 21.64 6.97
N ASN A 294 23.83 20.37 7.39
CA ASN A 294 24.84 19.76 8.25
C ASN A 294 26.19 19.63 7.53
N PHE A 295 26.18 19.38 6.21
CA PHE A 295 27.39 19.44 5.38
C PHE A 295 28.14 20.77 5.55
N ARG A 296 27.42 21.89 5.56
CA ARG A 296 28.01 23.23 5.72
C ARG A 296 28.61 23.44 7.11
N LYS A 297 27.93 22.95 8.15
CA LYS A 297 28.42 23.02 9.54
C LYS A 297 29.70 22.20 9.73
N ILE A 298 29.76 21.03 9.09
CA ILE A 298 30.89 20.10 9.22
C ILE A 298 32.08 20.55 8.36
N TYR A 299 31.82 21.06 7.15
CA TYR A 299 32.85 21.50 6.21
C TYR A 299 32.73 23.01 5.98
N PRO A 300 33.19 23.88 6.91
CA PRO A 300 33.03 25.33 6.77
C PRO A 300 33.78 25.93 5.57
N ASN A 301 34.89 25.30 5.14
CA ASN A 301 35.73 25.75 4.01
C ASN A 301 35.40 25.03 2.69
N TYR A 302 34.13 24.64 2.48
CA TYR A 302 33.71 23.95 1.26
C TYR A 302 33.64 24.89 0.05
N LYS A 303 33.97 24.35 -1.13
CA LYS A 303 33.72 25.04 -2.39
C LYS A 303 32.25 24.86 -2.77
N LYS A 304 31.56 25.97 -3.06
CA LYS A 304 30.18 25.99 -3.55
C LYS A 304 30.18 26.28 -5.05
N VAL A 305 29.47 25.45 -5.83
CA VAL A 305 29.24 25.67 -7.27
C VAL A 305 27.75 25.53 -7.55
N VAL A 306 27.15 26.51 -8.23
CA VAL A 306 25.71 26.53 -8.52
C VAL A 306 25.48 26.40 -10.02
N LEU A 307 24.86 25.31 -10.46
CA LEU A 307 24.54 25.08 -11.87
C LEU A 307 23.17 25.70 -12.18
N ASN A 308 23.16 26.73 -13.03
CA ASN A 308 21.96 27.49 -13.41
C ASN A 308 21.47 27.23 -14.84
N LYS A 309 22.34 26.78 -15.75
CA LYS A 309 21.95 26.50 -17.14
C LYS A 309 21.18 25.19 -17.26
N ASN A 310 19.92 25.27 -17.69
CA ASN A 310 19.06 24.13 -17.96
C ASN A 310 19.13 23.74 -19.44
N TYR A 311 19.28 22.45 -19.71
CA TYR A 311 19.39 21.88 -21.06
C TYR A 311 18.16 21.06 -21.48
N ARG A 312 17.12 21.02 -20.62
CA ARG A 312 15.95 20.14 -20.77
C ARG A 312 14.71 20.88 -21.26
N SER A 313 14.31 21.91 -20.53
CA SER A 313 12.98 22.52 -20.58
C SER A 313 13.04 23.94 -21.16
N THR A 314 11.91 24.44 -21.66
CA THR A 314 11.76 25.84 -22.09
C THR A 314 11.67 26.79 -20.89
N GLN A 315 12.02 28.07 -21.10
CA GLN A 315 12.05 29.08 -20.03
C GLN A 315 10.69 29.25 -19.35
N SER A 316 9.59 29.25 -20.10
CA SER A 316 8.24 29.40 -19.54
C SER A 316 7.88 28.30 -18.52
N ILE A 317 8.26 27.04 -18.79
CA ILE A 317 8.08 25.92 -17.85
C ILE A 317 8.92 26.15 -16.59
N LEU A 318 10.16 26.61 -16.75
CA LEU A 318 11.07 26.87 -15.64
C LEU A 318 10.57 28.02 -14.76
N ASP A 319 10.09 29.12 -15.36
CA ASP A 319 9.59 30.29 -14.65
C ASP A 319 8.36 29.95 -13.80
N SER A 320 7.38 29.25 -14.38
CA SER A 320 6.17 28.82 -13.64
C SER A 320 6.51 27.82 -12.52
N ALA A 321 7.42 26.87 -12.79
CA ALA A 321 7.89 25.94 -11.75
C ALA A 321 8.64 26.69 -10.63
N GLN A 322 9.43 27.72 -10.97
CA GLN A 322 10.13 28.56 -10.00
C GLN A 322 9.14 29.39 -9.16
N GLN A 323 8.07 29.92 -9.75
CA GLN A 323 7.04 30.66 -9.02
C GLN A 323 6.35 29.80 -7.96
N LEU A 324 6.02 28.54 -8.31
CA LEU A 324 5.47 27.58 -7.35
C LEU A 324 6.43 27.32 -6.20
N ILE A 325 7.68 26.97 -6.51
CA ILE A 325 8.62 26.51 -5.48
C ILE A 325 9.04 27.65 -4.54
N LYS A 326 9.02 28.91 -4.99
CA LYS A 326 9.24 30.10 -4.14
C LYS A 326 8.29 30.17 -2.94
N GLN A 327 7.11 29.55 -3.00
CA GLN A 327 6.17 29.47 -1.87
C GLN A 327 6.72 28.64 -0.68
N ASN A 328 7.81 27.91 -0.87
CA ASN A 328 8.53 27.22 0.21
C ASN A 328 9.56 28.09 0.92
N ASN A 329 9.74 29.36 0.53
CA ASN A 329 10.57 30.29 1.28
C ASN A 329 9.95 30.57 2.66
N PRO A 330 10.75 30.76 3.73
CA PRO A 330 12.21 30.89 3.74
C PRO A 330 12.97 29.56 3.84
N ASP A 331 12.32 28.40 3.74
CA ASP A 331 12.95 27.11 4.03
C ASP A 331 13.83 26.53 2.93
N ARG A 332 13.84 27.16 1.76
CA ARG A 332 14.70 26.81 0.62
C ARG A 332 16.15 27.21 0.83
N LEU A 333 17.04 26.43 0.23
CA LEU A 333 18.47 26.68 0.17
C LEU A 333 18.76 28.03 -0.48
N GLU A 334 18.02 28.39 -1.52
CA GLU A 334 18.16 29.65 -2.25
C GLU A 334 18.08 30.87 -1.32
N PHE A 335 17.05 30.89 -0.46
CA PHE A 335 16.80 31.98 0.48
C PHE A 335 17.84 32.01 1.62
N LYS A 336 18.12 30.85 2.22
CA LYS A 336 19.04 30.74 3.37
C LYS A 336 20.49 31.04 2.99
N GLU A 337 20.93 30.63 1.80
CA GLU A 337 22.31 30.83 1.33
C GLU A 337 22.51 32.09 0.50
N LYS A 338 21.44 32.85 0.23
CA LYS A 338 21.45 34.02 -0.66
C LYS A 338 22.13 33.72 -2.00
N ILE A 339 21.86 32.53 -2.55
CA ILE A 339 22.37 32.09 -3.85
C ILE A 339 21.30 32.32 -4.91
N ASN A 340 21.72 32.47 -6.17
CA ASN A 340 20.79 32.52 -7.29
C ASN A 340 20.65 31.10 -7.88
N LYS A 341 19.48 30.48 -7.72
CA LYS A 341 19.15 29.18 -8.34
C LYS A 341 18.22 29.33 -9.55
N THR A 342 18.01 30.55 -10.03
CA THR A 342 17.16 30.81 -11.21
C THR A 342 17.74 30.08 -12.42
N LEU A 343 16.91 29.26 -13.06
CA LEU A 343 17.32 28.43 -14.16
C LEU A 343 17.18 29.17 -15.50
N GLU A 344 18.22 29.10 -16.32
CA GLU A 344 18.25 29.67 -17.66
C GLU A 344 18.14 28.56 -18.71
N ALA A 345 17.09 28.58 -19.52
CA ALA A 345 16.87 27.60 -20.56
C ALA A 345 17.85 27.80 -21.73
N SER A 346 18.57 26.75 -22.08
CA SER A 346 19.33 26.69 -23.34
C SER A 346 18.44 26.28 -24.53
N ARG A 347 17.25 25.72 -24.25
CA ARG A 347 16.28 25.27 -25.24
C ARG A 347 15.37 26.43 -25.65
N LYS A 348 15.25 26.69 -26.95
CA LYS A 348 14.34 27.71 -27.50
C LYS A 348 12.92 27.16 -27.59
N SER A 349 11.92 27.97 -27.22
CA SER A 349 10.52 27.60 -27.40
C SER A 349 10.07 27.78 -28.85
N LYS A 350 9.26 26.83 -29.35
CA LYS A 350 8.58 26.92 -30.65
C LYS A 350 7.15 27.47 -30.57
N GLY A 351 6.68 27.90 -29.39
CA GLY A 351 5.33 28.42 -29.18
C GLY A 351 4.92 28.51 -27.71
N LYS A 352 3.61 28.43 -27.42
CA LYS A 352 3.10 28.35 -26.04
C LYS A 352 3.46 26.98 -25.45
N SER A 353 4.33 26.96 -24.43
CA SER A 353 4.78 25.70 -23.82
C SER A 353 3.86 25.16 -22.74
N ILE A 354 2.99 25.99 -22.14
CA ILE A 354 2.11 25.58 -21.04
C ILE A 354 0.65 25.79 -21.41
N HIS A 355 -0.17 24.76 -21.20
CA HIS A 355 -1.60 24.77 -21.45
C HIS A 355 -2.35 24.35 -20.19
N MET A 356 -3.29 25.19 -19.75
CA MET A 356 -4.18 24.91 -18.63
C MET A 356 -5.57 24.62 -19.18
N LEU A 357 -6.14 23.45 -18.88
CA LEU A 357 -7.42 23.00 -19.42
C LEU A 357 -8.35 22.52 -18.31
N GLN A 358 -9.53 23.14 -18.26
CA GLN A 358 -10.60 22.75 -17.36
C GLN A 358 -11.69 21.98 -18.09
N PHE A 359 -12.22 20.95 -17.44
CA PHE A 359 -13.30 20.13 -17.93
C PHE A 359 -14.46 20.09 -16.92
N ASP A 360 -15.65 19.73 -17.38
CA ASP A 360 -16.81 19.61 -16.48
C ASP A 360 -16.80 18.30 -15.72
N THR A 361 -16.48 17.19 -16.38
CA THR A 361 -16.46 15.85 -15.79
C THR A 361 -15.13 15.14 -16.01
N VAL A 362 -14.79 14.20 -15.14
CA VAL A 362 -13.61 13.35 -15.28
C VAL A 362 -13.58 12.59 -16.61
N SER A 363 -14.73 12.09 -17.08
CA SER A 363 -14.81 11.40 -18.36
C SER A 363 -14.46 12.33 -19.53
N HIS A 364 -14.89 13.60 -19.46
CA HIS A 364 -14.57 14.59 -20.47
C HIS A 364 -13.06 14.94 -20.48
N GLU A 365 -12.46 15.13 -19.30
CA GLU A 365 -11.00 15.32 -19.16
C GLU A 365 -10.24 14.16 -19.83
N VAL A 366 -10.62 12.92 -19.47
CA VAL A 366 -9.97 11.69 -19.92
C VAL A 366 -10.06 11.54 -21.45
N ASP A 367 -11.25 11.69 -22.03
CA ASP A 367 -11.45 11.55 -23.46
C ASP A 367 -10.65 12.59 -24.24
N LYS A 368 -10.65 13.84 -23.77
CA LYS A 368 -9.95 14.95 -24.43
C LYS A 368 -8.44 14.82 -24.33
N VAL A 369 -7.90 14.39 -23.18
CA VAL A 369 -6.47 14.10 -23.07
C VAL A 369 -6.07 13.02 -24.09
N ALA A 370 -6.86 11.95 -24.24
CA ALA A 370 -6.58 10.92 -25.24
C ALA A 370 -6.71 11.43 -26.70
N ASP A 371 -7.66 12.31 -26.99
CA ASP A 371 -7.75 12.97 -28.32
C ASP A 371 -6.53 13.85 -28.60
N MET A 372 -6.10 14.63 -27.62
CA MET A 372 -4.93 15.50 -27.74
C MET A 372 -3.65 14.71 -27.97
N ILE A 373 -3.51 13.53 -27.35
CA ILE A 373 -2.40 12.61 -27.62
C ILE A 373 -2.38 12.24 -29.10
N LEU A 374 -3.51 11.78 -29.66
CA LEU A 374 -3.61 11.45 -31.08
C LEU A 374 -3.32 12.65 -32.00
N GLU A 375 -3.73 13.85 -31.61
CA GLU A 375 -3.38 15.08 -32.34
C GLU A 375 -1.87 15.35 -32.32
N LYS A 376 -1.18 15.09 -31.20
CA LYS A 376 0.28 15.23 -31.12
C LYS A 376 1.00 14.21 -31.99
N ILE A 377 0.50 12.98 -32.07
CA ILE A 377 1.04 11.99 -32.99
C ILE A 377 0.89 12.45 -34.46
N LYS A 378 -0.26 13.03 -34.83
CA LYS A 378 -0.46 13.64 -36.15
C LYS A 378 0.49 14.82 -36.43
N GLN A 379 0.97 15.50 -35.39
CA GLN A 379 1.96 16.58 -35.47
C GLN A 379 3.41 16.07 -35.54
N GLY A 380 3.62 14.74 -35.55
CA GLY A 380 4.94 14.11 -35.72
C GLY A 380 5.65 13.68 -34.43
N TYR A 381 4.99 13.77 -33.26
CA TYR A 381 5.51 13.17 -32.03
C TYR A 381 5.35 11.65 -32.05
N LYS A 382 6.22 10.92 -31.37
CA LYS A 382 6.07 9.49 -31.13
C LYS A 382 5.28 9.24 -29.84
N TYR A 383 4.73 8.04 -29.66
CA TYR A 383 4.02 7.72 -28.41
C TYR A 383 4.99 7.75 -27.21
N GLY A 384 6.22 7.28 -27.39
CA GLY A 384 7.28 7.33 -26.38
C GLY A 384 7.70 8.74 -25.95
N ASP A 385 7.35 9.78 -26.73
CA ASP A 385 7.63 11.18 -26.39
C ASP A 385 6.63 11.77 -25.38
N ILE A 386 5.55 11.04 -25.07
CA ILE A 386 4.40 11.53 -24.33
C ILE A 386 4.28 10.81 -22.98
N ALA A 387 4.12 11.58 -21.91
CA ALA A 387 3.82 11.05 -20.58
C ALA A 387 2.54 11.63 -19.96
N ILE A 388 1.79 10.78 -19.26
CA ILE A 388 0.69 11.16 -18.36
C ILE A 388 1.16 10.94 -16.93
N LEU A 389 1.22 12.02 -16.15
CA LEU A 389 1.66 12.02 -14.76
C LEU A 389 0.48 12.16 -13.82
N VAL A 390 0.34 11.19 -12.91
CA VAL A 390 -0.69 11.17 -11.85
C VAL A 390 -0.06 11.26 -10.46
N ARG A 391 -0.78 11.81 -9.48
CA ARG A 391 -0.31 11.83 -8.09
C ARG A 391 -0.43 10.47 -7.41
N ARG A 392 -1.47 9.69 -7.71
CA ARG A 392 -1.76 8.36 -7.14
C ARG A 392 -2.04 7.36 -8.27
N ASN A 393 -1.61 6.10 -8.09
CA ASN A 393 -1.84 5.04 -9.09
C ASN A 393 -3.32 4.92 -9.50
N ALA A 394 -4.24 4.99 -8.53
CA ALA A 394 -5.68 4.87 -8.80
C ALA A 394 -6.24 5.99 -9.70
N ASP A 395 -5.60 7.16 -9.75
CA ASP A 395 -6.03 8.27 -10.62
C ASP A 395 -5.67 8.00 -12.10
N ALA A 396 -4.82 7.00 -12.40
CA ALA A 396 -4.48 6.61 -13.77
C ALA A 396 -5.58 5.79 -14.45
N ASP A 397 -6.36 5.03 -13.70
CA ASP A 397 -7.31 4.03 -14.22
C ASP A 397 -8.26 4.56 -15.30
N PRO A 398 -8.88 5.75 -15.16
CA PRO A 398 -9.74 6.30 -16.20
C PRO A 398 -8.98 6.56 -17.51
N PHE A 399 -7.75 7.07 -17.41
CA PHE A 399 -6.89 7.35 -18.56
C PHE A 399 -6.47 6.05 -19.26
N LEU A 400 -6.05 5.02 -18.51
CA LEU A 400 -5.70 3.72 -19.09
C LEU A 400 -6.86 3.11 -19.89
N LYS A 401 -8.08 3.19 -19.38
CA LYS A 401 -9.28 2.71 -20.09
C LYS A 401 -9.51 3.48 -21.39
N ALA A 402 -9.39 4.79 -21.39
CA ALA A 402 -9.60 5.60 -22.58
C ALA A 402 -8.50 5.41 -23.63
N LEU A 403 -7.23 5.29 -23.21
CA LEU A 403 -6.14 4.93 -24.11
C LEU A 403 -6.40 3.57 -24.76
N ASN A 404 -6.83 2.57 -23.99
CA ASN A 404 -7.19 1.25 -24.50
C ASN A 404 -8.37 1.31 -25.49
N MET A 405 -9.44 2.04 -25.16
CA MET A 405 -10.62 2.19 -26.02
C MET A 405 -10.31 2.89 -27.35
N LYS A 406 -9.28 3.75 -27.38
CA LYS A 406 -8.82 4.45 -28.59
C LYS A 406 -7.62 3.76 -29.25
N GLU A 407 -7.30 2.55 -28.82
CA GLU A 407 -6.18 1.75 -29.35
C GLU A 407 -4.82 2.48 -29.31
N ILE A 408 -4.64 3.37 -28.34
CA ILE A 408 -3.38 4.08 -28.11
C ILE A 408 -2.45 3.17 -27.32
N PRO A 409 -1.26 2.81 -27.83
CA PRO A 409 -0.29 2.03 -27.07
C PRO A 409 0.15 2.80 -25.82
N PHE A 410 0.00 2.18 -24.65
CA PHE A 410 0.38 2.79 -23.38
C PHE A 410 1.16 1.82 -22.50
N ARG A 411 1.96 2.39 -21.61
CA ARG A 411 2.62 1.69 -20.51
C ARG A 411 2.18 2.31 -19.21
N PHE A 412 1.90 1.46 -18.23
CA PHE A 412 1.60 1.93 -16.88
C PHE A 412 2.65 1.41 -15.92
N SER A 413 3.39 2.32 -15.28
CA SER A 413 4.32 1.97 -14.19
C SER A 413 3.62 2.14 -12.83
N GLY A 414 2.36 1.73 -12.71
CA GLY A 414 1.64 1.67 -11.44
C GLY A 414 1.15 0.24 -11.22
N SER A 415 1.81 -0.51 -10.36
CA SER A 415 1.30 -1.85 -10.06
C SER A 415 0.01 -1.70 -9.25
N ARG A 416 -1.10 -2.31 -9.71
CA ARG A 416 -2.16 -2.81 -8.82
C ARG A 416 -1.69 -4.05 -8.03
N GLY A 417 -0.41 -4.40 -8.23
CA GLY A 417 0.34 -5.52 -7.71
C GLY A 417 -0.02 -6.84 -8.40
N LEU A 418 0.93 -7.77 -8.40
CA LEU A 418 0.91 -9.01 -9.16
C LEU A 418 -0.31 -9.88 -8.82
N TYR A 419 -0.67 -10.00 -7.54
CA TYR A 419 -1.77 -10.86 -7.09
C TYR A 419 -3.15 -10.34 -7.45
N SER A 420 -3.23 -9.07 -7.89
CA SER A 420 -4.48 -8.51 -8.41
C SER A 420 -4.76 -8.88 -9.87
N GLN A 421 -3.72 -9.27 -10.62
CA GLN A 421 -3.81 -9.58 -12.05
C GLN A 421 -4.61 -10.86 -12.28
N ASP A 422 -5.44 -10.88 -13.33
CA ASP A 422 -6.38 -11.97 -13.56
C ASP A 422 -5.67 -13.31 -13.80
N GLU A 423 -4.60 -13.31 -14.61
CA GLU A 423 -3.77 -14.48 -14.87
C GLU A 423 -3.13 -15.04 -13.60
N VAL A 424 -2.74 -14.18 -12.66
CA VAL A 424 -2.14 -14.60 -11.39
C VAL A 424 -3.21 -15.08 -10.40
N LYS A 425 -4.39 -14.44 -10.38
CA LYS A 425 -5.55 -14.91 -9.60
C LYS A 425 -6.00 -16.30 -10.04
N ILE A 426 -5.91 -16.62 -11.33
CA ILE A 426 -6.17 -17.96 -11.85
C ILE A 426 -5.19 -18.96 -11.23
N LEU A 427 -3.89 -18.65 -11.22
CA LEU A 427 -2.87 -19.52 -10.62
C LEU A 427 -3.09 -19.71 -9.12
N ILE A 428 -3.32 -18.63 -8.37
CA ILE A 428 -3.61 -18.70 -6.92
C ILE A 428 -4.88 -19.50 -6.67
N SER A 429 -5.94 -19.28 -7.47
CA SER A 429 -7.20 -20.00 -7.32
C SER A 429 -7.06 -21.48 -7.64
N PHE A 430 -6.22 -21.85 -8.61
CA PHE A 430 -5.86 -23.23 -8.89
C PHE A 430 -5.13 -23.87 -7.70
N ILE A 431 -4.08 -23.23 -7.18
CA ILE A 431 -3.31 -23.73 -6.03
C ILE A 431 -4.22 -23.95 -4.83
N LYS A 432 -5.08 -22.98 -4.51
CA LYS A 432 -6.03 -23.08 -3.38
C LYS A 432 -7.07 -24.17 -3.60
N SER A 433 -7.64 -24.27 -4.79
CA SER A 433 -8.61 -25.34 -5.12
C SER A 433 -8.01 -26.75 -5.00
N LEU A 434 -6.68 -26.87 -5.11
CA LEU A 434 -5.96 -28.13 -4.99
C LEU A 434 -5.59 -28.47 -3.54
N THR A 435 -5.36 -27.45 -2.71
CA THR A 435 -4.76 -27.58 -1.36
C THR A 435 -5.76 -27.40 -0.23
N ASP A 436 -6.84 -26.65 -0.46
CA ASP A 436 -7.93 -26.42 0.49
C ASP A 436 -9.29 -26.68 -0.20
N PHE A 437 -9.87 -27.86 0.08
CA PHE A 437 -11.16 -28.25 -0.49
C PHE A 437 -12.35 -27.47 0.09
N GLU A 438 -12.16 -26.79 1.21
CA GLU A 438 -13.17 -25.90 1.82
C GLU A 438 -13.19 -24.52 1.13
N ASP A 439 -12.13 -24.14 0.40
CA ASP A 439 -12.05 -22.87 -0.33
C ASP A 439 -12.90 -22.88 -1.62
N SER A 440 -14.19 -22.81 -1.40
CA SER A 440 -15.20 -22.70 -2.46
C SER A 440 -15.07 -21.39 -3.25
N LYS A 441 -14.42 -20.34 -2.72
CA LYS A 441 -14.26 -19.05 -3.41
C LYS A 441 -13.29 -19.18 -4.57
N SER A 442 -12.13 -19.78 -4.30
CA SER A 442 -11.10 -20.00 -5.32
C SER A 442 -11.59 -20.95 -6.40
N LEU A 443 -12.28 -22.04 -6.05
CA LEU A 443 -12.84 -22.96 -7.05
C LEU A 443 -13.91 -22.28 -7.91
N PHE A 444 -14.75 -21.43 -7.31
CA PHE A 444 -15.75 -20.66 -8.03
C PHE A 444 -15.11 -19.69 -9.04
N TYR A 445 -14.07 -18.95 -8.63
CA TYR A 445 -13.36 -18.03 -9.54
C TYR A 445 -12.63 -18.78 -10.66
N LEU A 446 -11.92 -19.87 -10.34
CA LEU A 446 -11.24 -20.72 -11.33
C LEU A 446 -12.22 -21.24 -12.39
N SER A 447 -13.42 -21.64 -11.98
CA SER A 447 -14.47 -22.13 -12.87
C SER A 447 -14.96 -21.08 -13.87
N LEU A 448 -15.01 -19.80 -13.46
CA LEU A 448 -15.42 -18.67 -14.31
C LEU A 448 -14.31 -18.15 -15.23
N SER A 449 -13.06 -18.43 -14.89
CA SER A 449 -11.90 -17.90 -15.61
C SER A 449 -11.86 -18.28 -17.10
N ASP A 450 -10.99 -17.60 -17.85
CA ASP A 450 -10.74 -17.88 -19.27
C ASP A 450 -10.26 -19.32 -19.54
N VAL A 451 -9.84 -20.05 -18.50
CA VAL A 451 -9.43 -21.46 -18.60
C VAL A 451 -10.63 -22.38 -18.83
N TYR A 452 -11.72 -22.20 -18.07
CA TYR A 452 -12.86 -23.13 -18.06
C TYR A 452 -14.16 -22.51 -18.57
N LYS A 453 -14.33 -21.18 -18.48
CA LYS A 453 -15.43 -20.40 -19.04
C LYS A 453 -16.81 -20.99 -18.73
N ILE A 454 -17.07 -21.38 -17.48
CA ILE A 454 -18.40 -21.84 -17.05
C ILE A 454 -19.38 -20.66 -17.05
N ASP A 455 -20.62 -20.92 -17.40
CA ASP A 455 -21.68 -19.92 -17.34
C ASP A 455 -21.99 -19.51 -15.89
N LEU A 456 -22.07 -18.20 -15.65
CA LEU A 456 -22.25 -17.63 -14.31
C LEU A 456 -23.56 -18.03 -13.65
N TYR A 457 -24.64 -18.15 -14.44
CA TYR A 457 -25.98 -18.46 -13.93
C TYR A 457 -26.03 -19.91 -13.42
N ASP A 458 -25.54 -20.86 -14.21
CA ASP A 458 -25.48 -22.26 -13.81
C ASP A 458 -24.55 -22.48 -12.61
N LEU A 459 -23.37 -21.85 -12.60
CA LEU A 459 -22.43 -21.98 -11.47
C LEU A 459 -23.01 -21.43 -10.16
N THR A 460 -23.79 -20.34 -10.25
CA THR A 460 -24.48 -19.76 -9.10
C THR A 460 -25.53 -20.73 -8.53
N LYS A 461 -26.27 -21.47 -9.37
CA LYS A 461 -27.20 -22.53 -8.89
C LYS A 461 -26.46 -23.62 -8.12
N VAL A 462 -25.31 -24.06 -8.63
CA VAL A 462 -24.47 -25.08 -7.98
C VAL A 462 -23.96 -24.59 -6.62
N SER A 463 -23.41 -23.37 -6.57
CA SER A 463 -22.96 -22.72 -5.34
C SER A 463 -24.08 -22.55 -4.31
N ASN A 464 -25.27 -22.14 -4.76
CA ASN A 464 -26.46 -22.02 -3.90
C ASN A 464 -26.86 -23.35 -3.25
N TYR A 465 -26.75 -24.47 -3.98
CA TYR A 465 -26.98 -25.79 -3.42
C TYR A 465 -25.93 -26.16 -2.36
N ALA A 466 -24.65 -25.94 -2.66
CA ALA A 466 -23.53 -26.16 -1.74
C ALA A 466 -23.77 -25.43 -0.41
N HIS A 467 -24.06 -24.12 -0.48
CA HIS A 467 -24.36 -23.30 0.68
C HIS A 467 -25.60 -23.78 1.46
N LYS A 468 -26.71 -24.12 0.78
CA LYS A 468 -27.94 -24.59 1.45
C LYS A 468 -27.74 -25.90 2.20
N LYS A 469 -26.84 -26.75 1.73
CA LYS A 469 -26.51 -28.04 2.35
C LYS A 469 -25.28 -27.99 3.25
N ASN A 470 -24.68 -26.81 3.41
CA ASN A 470 -23.44 -26.59 4.15
C ASN A 470 -22.33 -27.55 3.69
N LEU A 471 -22.19 -27.67 2.37
CA LEU A 471 -21.18 -28.48 1.70
C LEU A 471 -20.17 -27.57 0.98
N PRO A 472 -18.90 -27.96 0.88
CA PRO A 472 -17.95 -27.30 0.00
C PRO A 472 -18.36 -27.43 -1.46
N LEU A 473 -18.02 -26.43 -2.28
CA LEU A 473 -18.29 -26.48 -3.72
C LEU A 473 -17.60 -27.68 -4.39
N HIS A 474 -16.43 -28.07 -3.88
CA HIS A 474 -15.67 -29.23 -4.32
C HIS A 474 -16.50 -30.53 -4.25
N ASP A 475 -17.25 -30.73 -3.16
CA ASP A 475 -18.11 -31.91 -2.99
C ASP A 475 -19.26 -31.95 -3.97
N VAL A 476 -19.82 -30.79 -4.32
CA VAL A 476 -20.89 -30.71 -5.30
C VAL A 476 -20.34 -31.00 -6.69
N PHE A 477 -19.15 -30.52 -7.03
CA PHE A 477 -18.46 -30.83 -8.29
C PHE A 477 -18.17 -32.33 -8.41
N LYS A 478 -17.73 -32.98 -7.32
CA LYS A 478 -17.54 -34.44 -7.27
C LYS A 478 -18.83 -35.21 -7.60
N ARG A 479 -19.97 -34.77 -7.06
CA ARG A 479 -21.29 -35.39 -7.33
C ARG A 479 -21.72 -35.22 -8.78
N ILE A 480 -21.58 -34.01 -9.33
CA ILE A 480 -21.90 -33.70 -10.74
C ILE A 480 -21.01 -34.53 -11.66
N SER A 481 -19.70 -34.60 -11.38
CA SER A 481 -18.76 -35.43 -12.14
C SER A 481 -19.09 -36.92 -12.08
N GLY A 482 -19.67 -37.40 -10.98
CA GLY A 482 -20.17 -38.76 -10.81
C GLY A 482 -21.53 -39.04 -11.44
N GLY A 483 -22.07 -38.10 -12.25
CA GLY A 483 -23.33 -38.25 -12.99
C GLY A 483 -24.60 -37.93 -12.19
N LYS A 484 -24.48 -37.45 -10.95
CA LYS A 484 -25.61 -37.07 -10.10
C LYS A 484 -25.61 -35.56 -9.88
N SER A 485 -26.12 -34.81 -10.85
CA SER A 485 -26.30 -33.36 -10.65
C SER A 485 -27.41 -33.10 -9.64
N PRO A 486 -27.15 -32.41 -8.51
CA PRO A 486 -28.17 -32.11 -7.51
C PRO A 486 -29.07 -30.91 -7.90
N VAL A 487 -28.75 -30.25 -9.01
CA VAL A 487 -29.43 -29.06 -9.53
C VAL A 487 -29.55 -29.13 -11.05
N GLU A 488 -30.57 -28.48 -11.60
CA GLU A 488 -30.78 -28.38 -13.05
C GLU A 488 -29.87 -27.30 -13.65
N ILE A 489 -28.90 -27.75 -14.44
CA ILE A 489 -27.85 -26.96 -15.12
C ILE A 489 -27.69 -27.48 -16.55
N SER A 490 -27.14 -26.66 -17.45
CA SER A 490 -26.94 -27.06 -18.84
C SER A 490 -25.92 -28.20 -19.00
N ASP A 491 -26.08 -29.02 -20.04
CA ASP A 491 -25.15 -30.12 -20.35
C ASP A 491 -23.72 -29.62 -20.59
N SER A 492 -23.59 -28.44 -21.21
CA SER A 492 -22.30 -27.74 -21.39
C SER A 492 -21.61 -27.49 -20.05
N THR A 493 -22.36 -27.02 -19.04
CA THR A 493 -21.83 -26.81 -17.69
C THR A 493 -21.47 -28.13 -17.01
N VAL A 494 -22.27 -29.19 -17.16
CA VAL A 494 -21.94 -30.52 -16.62
C VAL A 494 -20.62 -31.05 -17.19
N VAL A 495 -20.42 -30.94 -18.50
CA VAL A 495 -19.18 -31.36 -19.17
C VAL A 495 -17.98 -30.55 -18.68
N LYS A 496 -18.13 -29.22 -18.53
CA LYS A 496 -17.07 -28.36 -18.01
C LYS A 496 -16.73 -28.66 -16.55
N ILE A 497 -17.73 -28.86 -15.67
CA ILE A 497 -17.51 -29.25 -14.27
C ILE A 497 -16.79 -30.60 -14.18
N LYS A 498 -17.20 -31.57 -15.00
CA LYS A 498 -16.52 -32.87 -15.08
C LYS A 498 -15.06 -32.71 -15.49
N ARG A 499 -14.77 -31.91 -16.52
CA ARG A 499 -13.41 -31.58 -16.95
C ARG A 499 -12.58 -30.91 -15.84
N ILE A 500 -13.17 -29.99 -15.07
CA ILE A 500 -12.49 -29.35 -13.92
C ILE A 500 -12.13 -30.42 -12.88
N PHE A 501 -13.10 -31.24 -12.49
CA PHE A 501 -12.90 -32.24 -11.43
C PHE A 501 -11.88 -33.31 -11.83
N GLU A 502 -11.91 -33.78 -13.07
CA GLU A 502 -10.90 -34.71 -13.62
C GLU A 502 -9.49 -34.10 -13.62
N ASN A 503 -9.36 -32.81 -13.96
CA ASN A 503 -8.09 -32.11 -13.86
C ASN A 503 -7.60 -31.99 -12.42
N LEU A 504 -8.48 -31.62 -11.47
CA LEU A 504 -8.12 -31.54 -10.06
C LEU A 504 -7.61 -32.89 -9.54
N LEU A 505 -8.29 -34.00 -9.84
CA LEU A 505 -7.82 -35.35 -9.46
C LEU A 505 -6.44 -35.68 -10.06
N TYR A 506 -6.21 -35.31 -11.32
CA TYR A 506 -4.91 -35.48 -11.96
C TYR A 506 -3.82 -34.68 -11.23
N PHE A 507 -4.06 -33.41 -10.90
CA PHE A 507 -3.09 -32.57 -10.22
C PHE A 507 -2.87 -32.95 -8.76
N ILE A 508 -3.87 -33.48 -8.05
CA ILE A 508 -3.70 -34.04 -6.70
C ILE A 508 -2.70 -35.20 -6.73
N LYS A 509 -2.82 -36.09 -7.74
CA LYS A 509 -1.87 -37.18 -7.93
C LYS A 509 -0.48 -36.70 -8.34
N LEU A 510 -0.39 -35.60 -9.10
CA LEU A 510 0.88 -35.03 -9.49
C LEU A 510 1.60 -34.38 -8.30
N ALA A 511 0.84 -33.65 -7.47
CA ALA A 511 1.33 -32.93 -6.29
C ALA A 511 1.95 -33.82 -5.21
N SER A 512 1.64 -35.11 -5.19
CA SER A 512 2.28 -36.06 -4.26
C SER A 512 3.71 -36.46 -4.67
N SER A 513 4.15 -36.11 -5.88
CA SER A 513 5.44 -36.55 -6.45
C SER A 513 6.26 -35.44 -7.10
N LYS A 514 5.73 -34.21 -7.16
CA LYS A 514 6.33 -33.07 -7.84
C LYS A 514 6.19 -31.82 -6.98
N ASN A 515 7.14 -30.91 -7.13
CA ASN A 515 7.14 -29.63 -6.44
C ASN A 515 6.08 -28.65 -6.98
N ALA A 516 5.86 -27.56 -6.23
CA ALA A 516 4.87 -26.55 -6.56
C ALA A 516 5.03 -26.00 -8.00
N GLY A 517 6.27 -25.68 -8.40
CA GLY A 517 6.57 -25.13 -9.73
C GLY A 517 6.13 -26.06 -10.87
N MET A 518 6.48 -27.34 -10.78
CA MET A 518 6.11 -28.33 -11.80
C MET A 518 4.59 -28.52 -11.87
N VAL A 519 3.89 -28.57 -10.73
CA VAL A 519 2.42 -28.74 -10.72
C VAL A 519 1.73 -27.54 -11.38
N VAL A 520 2.16 -26.31 -11.07
CA VAL A 520 1.61 -25.08 -11.65
C VAL A 520 1.91 -24.99 -13.15
N TYR A 521 3.11 -25.37 -13.57
CA TYR A 521 3.47 -25.42 -14.99
C TYR A 521 2.62 -26.43 -15.77
N SER A 522 2.47 -27.65 -15.25
CA SER A 522 1.62 -28.67 -15.87
C SER A 522 0.15 -28.24 -15.97
N PHE A 523 -0.33 -27.41 -15.04
CA PHE A 523 -1.66 -26.81 -15.14
C PHE A 523 -1.78 -25.86 -16.34
N LEU A 524 -0.82 -24.95 -16.52
CA LEU A 524 -0.79 -24.01 -17.63
C LEU A 524 -0.73 -24.71 -18.99
N GLU A 525 0.06 -25.78 -19.09
CA GLU A 525 0.24 -26.57 -20.31
C GLU A 525 -1.01 -27.40 -20.63
N ARG A 526 -1.49 -28.22 -19.68
CA ARG A 526 -2.62 -29.16 -19.88
C ARG A 526 -3.93 -28.45 -20.19
N THR A 527 -4.13 -27.26 -19.62
CA THR A 527 -5.34 -26.48 -19.87
C THR A 527 -5.30 -25.72 -21.19
N GLY A 528 -4.11 -25.55 -21.79
CA GLY A 528 -3.89 -24.76 -22.99
C GLY A 528 -3.86 -23.25 -22.75
N TYR A 529 -3.85 -22.80 -21.49
CA TYR A 529 -3.90 -21.38 -21.15
C TYR A 529 -2.66 -20.63 -21.67
N LEU A 530 -1.45 -21.16 -21.44
CA LEU A 530 -0.22 -20.54 -21.92
C LEU A 530 -0.18 -20.43 -23.45
N LYS A 531 -0.61 -21.50 -24.15
CA LYS A 531 -0.70 -21.52 -25.61
C LYS A 531 -1.66 -20.45 -26.14
N SER A 532 -2.81 -20.27 -25.49
CA SER A 532 -3.80 -19.25 -25.90
C SER A 532 -3.24 -17.82 -25.80
N LEU A 533 -2.43 -17.52 -24.78
CA LEU A 533 -1.79 -16.21 -24.63
C LEU A 533 -0.72 -15.97 -25.71
N VAL A 534 0.07 -16.99 -26.04
CA VAL A 534 1.12 -16.88 -27.08
C VAL A 534 0.50 -16.68 -28.47
N GLU A 535 -0.63 -17.32 -28.75
CA GLU A 535 -1.34 -17.19 -30.04
C GLU A 535 -2.03 -15.82 -30.21
N GLU A 536 -2.43 -15.16 -29.13
CA GLU A 536 -3.11 -13.84 -29.18
C GLU A 536 -2.19 -12.72 -29.72
N ARG A 537 -0.87 -12.82 -29.53
CA ARG A 537 0.16 -11.86 -30.02
C ARG A 537 -0.13 -10.39 -29.73
N SER A 538 -0.82 -10.10 -28.62
CA SER A 538 -1.13 -8.74 -28.16
C SER A 538 -0.13 -8.29 -27.08
N LEU A 539 0.09 -6.97 -26.94
CA LEU A 539 0.90 -6.41 -25.83
C LEU A 539 0.33 -6.84 -24.47
N GLN A 540 -1.00 -6.96 -24.37
CA GLN A 540 -1.67 -7.43 -23.16
C GLN A 540 -1.32 -8.89 -22.87
N ALA A 541 -1.33 -9.76 -23.87
CA ALA A 541 -0.94 -11.16 -23.70
C ALA A 541 0.54 -11.31 -23.31
N GLU A 542 1.44 -10.50 -23.88
CA GLU A 542 2.86 -10.49 -23.49
C GLU A 542 3.04 -10.07 -22.02
N LEU A 543 2.32 -9.04 -21.56
CA LEU A 543 2.31 -8.63 -20.16
C LEU A 543 1.81 -9.74 -19.23
N LYS A 544 0.73 -10.45 -19.61
CA LYS A 544 0.23 -11.60 -18.85
C LYS A 544 1.29 -12.70 -18.72
N ILE A 545 2.01 -13.01 -19.81
CA ILE A 545 3.09 -14.00 -19.79
C ILE A 545 4.24 -13.54 -18.88
N LYS A 546 4.64 -12.25 -18.95
CA LYS A 546 5.66 -11.69 -18.06
C LYS A 546 5.21 -11.71 -16.58
N ASN A 547 3.94 -11.45 -16.28
CA ASN A 547 3.38 -11.57 -14.93
C ASN A 547 3.41 -13.02 -14.44
N ILE A 548 3.04 -13.99 -15.28
CA ILE A 548 3.17 -15.42 -14.96
C ILE A 548 4.63 -15.77 -14.65
N ARG A 549 5.61 -15.28 -15.41
CA ARG A 549 7.03 -15.46 -15.12
C ARG A 549 7.40 -14.93 -13.73
N ILE A 550 7.00 -13.70 -13.38
CA ILE A 550 7.28 -13.11 -12.05
C ILE A 550 6.65 -13.97 -10.94
N PHE A 551 5.47 -14.56 -11.18
CA PHE A 551 4.88 -15.50 -10.25
C PHE A 551 5.71 -16.78 -10.10
N PHE A 552 6.29 -17.32 -11.19
CA PHE A 552 7.23 -18.44 -11.13
C PHE A 552 8.53 -18.10 -10.40
N ASP A 553 9.04 -16.87 -10.54
CA ASP A 553 10.21 -16.42 -9.77
C ASP A 553 9.90 -16.49 -8.26
N LYS A 554 8.67 -16.15 -7.83
CA LYS A 554 8.24 -16.33 -6.43
C LYS A 554 8.16 -17.80 -6.01
N VAL A 555 7.68 -18.69 -6.87
CA VAL A 555 7.67 -20.14 -6.61
C VAL A 555 9.11 -20.66 -6.45
N LYS A 556 10.01 -20.24 -7.33
CA LYS A 556 11.42 -20.63 -7.31
C LYS A 556 12.12 -20.14 -6.05
N ASN A 557 11.97 -18.86 -5.71
CA ASN A 557 12.54 -18.29 -4.49
C ASN A 557 12.01 -19.03 -3.26
N PHE A 558 10.72 -19.39 -3.22
CA PHE A 558 10.19 -20.22 -2.14
C PHE A 558 10.88 -21.59 -2.08
N SER A 559 11.04 -22.30 -3.19
CA SER A 559 11.73 -23.59 -3.23
C SER A 559 13.19 -23.52 -2.79
N GLU A 560 13.86 -22.37 -2.95
CA GLU A 560 15.22 -22.14 -2.45
C GLU A 560 15.27 -21.87 -0.93
N LEU A 561 14.11 -21.54 -0.32
CA LEU A 561 13.99 -21.15 1.09
C LEU A 561 13.49 -22.26 2.02
N THR A 562 12.99 -23.36 1.48
CA THR A 562 12.39 -24.44 2.28
C THR A 562 12.76 -25.81 1.72
N ASP A 563 12.97 -26.77 2.63
CA ASP A 563 13.14 -28.18 2.27
C ASP A 563 11.81 -28.81 1.79
N ASP A 564 10.66 -28.31 2.28
CA ASP A 564 9.32 -28.70 1.80
C ASP A 564 8.84 -27.74 0.69
N ASP A 565 9.15 -28.07 -0.56
CA ASP A 565 8.77 -27.32 -1.75
C ASP A 565 7.42 -27.75 -2.37
N SER A 566 6.60 -28.47 -1.58
CA SER A 566 5.29 -28.95 -2.02
C SER A 566 4.31 -27.80 -2.31
N ILE A 567 3.33 -28.07 -3.17
CA ILE A 567 2.27 -27.08 -3.48
C ILE A 567 1.46 -26.67 -2.24
N SER A 568 1.30 -27.57 -1.26
CA SER A 568 0.63 -27.30 0.00
C SER A 568 1.43 -26.33 0.88
N SER A 569 2.75 -26.49 0.91
CA SER A 569 3.64 -25.56 1.61
C SER A 569 3.65 -24.19 0.94
N PHE A 570 3.73 -24.16 -0.39
CA PHE A 570 3.67 -22.91 -1.14
C PHE A 570 2.31 -22.20 -0.99
N ALA A 571 1.20 -22.94 -0.93
CA ALA A 571 -0.12 -22.36 -0.69
C ALA A 571 -0.19 -21.63 0.67
N ARG A 572 0.35 -22.26 1.73
CA ARG A 572 0.47 -21.61 3.04
C ARG A 572 1.31 -20.35 2.93
N TYR A 573 2.48 -20.43 2.31
CA TYR A 573 3.37 -19.29 2.11
C TYR A 573 2.70 -18.13 1.37
N LEU A 574 1.97 -18.40 0.27
CA LEU A 574 1.19 -17.40 -0.45
C LEU A 574 0.12 -16.71 0.42
N ASP A 575 -0.49 -17.43 1.35
CA ASP A 575 -1.43 -16.83 2.30
C ASP A 575 -0.74 -15.89 3.29
N ILE A 576 0.48 -16.25 3.73
CA ILE A 576 1.30 -15.37 4.58
C ILE A 576 1.60 -14.07 3.84
N LEU A 577 2.14 -14.19 2.62
CA LEU A 577 2.50 -13.05 1.77
C LEU A 577 1.32 -12.09 1.63
N GLN A 578 0.14 -12.60 1.26
CA GLN A 578 -1.05 -11.77 1.11
C GLN A 578 -1.57 -11.15 2.42
N GLN A 579 -1.39 -11.83 3.56
CA GLN A 579 -1.78 -11.33 4.88
C GLN A 579 -0.86 -10.20 5.36
N VAL A 580 0.45 -10.30 5.12
CA VAL A 580 1.41 -9.25 5.45
C VAL A 580 1.35 -8.07 4.49
N GLY A 581 0.55 -8.18 3.42
CA GLY A 581 0.32 -7.13 2.44
C GLY A 581 1.26 -7.17 1.26
N ASP A 582 1.98 -8.28 1.04
CA ASP A 582 2.78 -8.47 -0.17
C ASP A 582 1.88 -8.43 -1.39
N ASN A 583 2.33 -7.69 -2.39
CA ASN A 583 1.71 -7.58 -3.69
C ASN A 583 2.77 -7.04 -4.66
N PRO A 584 3.64 -7.92 -5.18
CA PRO A 584 4.85 -7.49 -5.88
C PRO A 584 4.50 -6.69 -7.13
N ALA A 585 5.46 -5.90 -7.61
CA ALA A 585 5.27 -5.18 -8.86
C ALA A 585 4.93 -6.14 -10.01
N THR A 586 4.03 -5.71 -10.88
CA THR A 586 3.73 -6.39 -12.14
C THR A 586 4.88 -6.19 -13.12
N ALA A 587 4.93 -7.01 -14.16
CA ALA A 587 5.81 -6.78 -15.28
C ALA A 587 5.56 -5.38 -15.85
N GLU A 588 6.62 -4.60 -15.96
CA GLU A 588 6.59 -3.33 -16.67
C GLU A 588 6.92 -3.61 -18.14
N ALA A 589 6.24 -2.94 -19.06
CA ALA A 589 6.67 -2.96 -20.45
C ALA A 589 8.01 -2.22 -20.57
N GLU A 590 8.97 -2.79 -21.29
CA GLU A 590 10.30 -2.20 -21.51
C GLU A 590 10.18 -0.78 -22.08
N LEU A 591 10.94 0.17 -21.54
CA LEU A 591 10.85 1.60 -21.86
C LEU A 591 11.18 1.93 -23.33
N GLU A 592 11.76 0.99 -24.08
CA GLU A 592 12.23 1.22 -25.45
C GLU A 592 11.16 1.11 -26.54
N ALA A 593 10.04 0.43 -26.29
CA ALA A 593 9.00 0.35 -27.32
C ALA A 593 8.27 1.71 -27.47
N ASP A 594 7.60 1.96 -28.59
CA ASP A 594 6.91 3.24 -28.82
C ASP A 594 5.51 3.27 -28.17
N ALA A 595 5.39 3.77 -26.94
CA ALA A 595 4.12 3.83 -26.20
C ALA A 595 4.06 4.99 -25.19
N VAL A 596 2.85 5.48 -24.91
CA VAL A 596 2.60 6.57 -23.94
C VAL A 596 2.93 6.12 -22.52
N SER A 597 3.77 6.89 -21.82
CA SER A 597 4.18 6.56 -20.44
C SER A 597 3.20 7.11 -19.41
N VAL A 598 2.42 6.25 -18.76
CA VAL A 598 1.52 6.61 -17.65
C VAL A 598 2.21 6.28 -16.33
N LEU A 599 2.59 7.29 -15.57
CA LEU A 599 3.47 7.17 -14.41
C LEU A 599 2.95 7.99 -13.22
N THR A 600 3.36 7.63 -12.01
CA THR A 600 3.26 8.59 -10.90
C THR A 600 4.35 9.65 -11.01
N VAL A 601 4.09 10.84 -10.46
CA VAL A 601 5.11 11.91 -10.43
C VAL A 601 6.40 11.46 -9.74
N HIS A 602 6.32 10.63 -8.70
CA HIS A 602 7.49 10.06 -8.02
C HIS A 602 8.34 9.20 -8.96
N LYS A 603 7.71 8.27 -9.70
CA LYS A 603 8.41 7.41 -10.66
C LYS A 603 8.92 8.16 -11.89
N ALA A 604 8.37 9.33 -12.19
CA ALA A 604 8.86 10.19 -13.26
C ALA A 604 10.16 10.93 -12.89
N LYS A 605 10.57 10.96 -11.62
CA LYS A 605 11.86 11.54 -11.20
C LYS A 605 13.01 10.84 -11.95
N GLY A 606 13.97 11.62 -12.43
CA GLY A 606 15.04 11.15 -13.32
C GLY A 606 14.68 11.10 -14.81
N LEU A 607 13.41 10.85 -15.16
CA LEU A 607 12.95 10.79 -16.56
C LEU A 607 12.69 12.18 -17.15
N GLU A 608 12.50 12.23 -18.47
CA GLU A 608 12.21 13.45 -19.22
C GLU A 608 11.45 13.15 -20.52
N PHE A 609 10.44 13.96 -20.84
CA PHE A 609 9.54 13.74 -21.98
C PHE A 609 9.31 15.04 -22.76
N PRO A 610 9.31 15.02 -24.10
CA PRO A 610 8.88 16.15 -24.92
C PRO A 610 7.51 16.73 -24.50
N VAL A 611 6.52 15.86 -24.28
CA VAL A 611 5.15 16.26 -23.90
C VAL A 611 4.74 15.61 -22.59
N VAL A 612 4.27 16.41 -21.63
CA VAL A 612 3.80 15.92 -20.33
C VAL A 612 2.38 16.42 -20.05
N PHE A 613 1.50 15.51 -19.70
CA PHE A 613 0.17 15.77 -19.15
C PHE A 613 0.17 15.53 -17.65
N MET A 614 0.07 16.57 -16.84
CA MET A 614 -0.25 16.45 -15.41
C MET A 614 -1.76 16.56 -15.25
N VAL A 615 -2.39 15.45 -14.85
CA VAL A 615 -3.84 15.28 -14.90
C VAL A 615 -4.46 15.21 -13.51
N SER A 616 -5.79 15.39 -13.43
CA SER A 616 -6.53 15.36 -12.16
C SER A 616 -6.06 16.37 -11.12
N LEU A 617 -5.70 17.58 -11.56
CA LEU A 617 -5.14 18.65 -10.72
C LEU A 617 -6.21 19.38 -9.91
N ILE A 618 -6.77 18.69 -8.92
CA ILE A 618 -7.77 19.23 -7.98
C ILE A 618 -7.31 19.21 -6.54
N GLY A 619 -7.93 20.05 -5.71
CA GLY A 619 -7.76 20.01 -4.25
C GLY A 619 -8.11 18.63 -3.66
N ASP A 620 -7.37 18.23 -2.62
CA ASP A 620 -7.36 16.89 -2.00
C ASP A 620 -6.81 15.74 -2.85
N ARG A 621 -6.48 15.94 -4.14
CA ARG A 621 -5.75 14.95 -4.94
C ARG A 621 -4.29 15.34 -5.13
N PHE A 622 -4.04 16.57 -5.54
CA PHE A 622 -2.70 17.14 -5.64
C PHE A 622 -2.76 18.62 -5.21
N PRO A 623 -2.42 18.97 -3.96
CA PRO A 623 -1.80 18.13 -2.93
C PRO A 623 -2.70 17.00 -2.46
N GLY A 624 -2.07 15.88 -2.11
CA GLY A 624 -2.70 14.80 -1.38
C GLY A 624 -3.08 15.23 0.05
N ARG A 625 -3.78 14.34 0.77
CA ARG A 625 -3.97 14.49 2.21
C ARG A 625 -2.84 13.77 2.94
N GLU A 626 -2.26 14.45 3.93
CA GLU A 626 -1.25 13.86 4.80
C GLU A 626 -1.82 12.63 5.51
N ARG A 627 -1.06 11.53 5.47
CA ARG A 627 -1.37 10.34 6.25
C ARG A 627 -0.46 10.37 7.47
N LYS A 628 -1.06 10.50 8.66
CA LYS A 628 -0.30 10.41 9.92
C LYS A 628 0.24 9.00 10.09
N GLU A 629 1.50 8.91 10.51
CA GLU A 629 2.10 7.66 10.96
C GLU A 629 1.27 7.10 12.14
N LYS A 630 1.03 5.79 12.13
CA LYS A 630 0.22 5.14 13.16
C LYS A 630 0.98 4.98 14.49
N ILE A 631 2.30 4.83 14.40
CA ILE A 631 3.23 4.77 15.53
C ILE A 631 4.35 5.79 15.24
N PRO A 632 4.17 7.07 15.60
CA PRO A 632 5.16 8.10 15.30
C PRO A 632 6.41 7.91 16.18
N VAL A 633 7.59 8.16 15.61
CA VAL A 633 8.83 8.28 16.39
C VAL A 633 8.84 9.65 17.08
N PRO A 634 9.09 9.73 18.40
CA PRO A 634 9.15 11.01 19.11
C PRO A 634 10.26 11.92 18.57
N ASP A 635 9.95 13.20 18.42
CA ASP A 635 10.86 14.18 17.81
C ASP A 635 12.17 14.33 18.62
N ASP A 636 12.14 14.14 19.95
CA ASP A 636 13.31 14.26 20.83
C ASP A 636 14.39 13.21 20.59
N VAL A 637 13.98 12.04 20.07
CA VAL A 637 14.88 10.92 19.80
C VAL A 637 15.60 11.11 18.47
N LEU A 638 15.00 11.84 17.52
CA LEU A 638 15.55 12.01 16.18
C LEU A 638 16.89 12.76 16.24
N LYS A 639 17.96 12.12 15.73
CA LYS A 639 19.29 12.73 15.63
C LYS A 639 19.33 13.82 14.57
N ASP A 640 18.48 13.73 13.56
CA ASP A 640 18.21 14.81 12.64
C ASP A 640 17.41 15.97 13.28
N LYS A 641 18.12 16.79 14.06
CA LYS A 641 17.65 18.09 14.53
C LYS A 641 17.71 19.08 13.36
N VAL A 642 16.77 18.99 12.42
CA VAL A 642 16.44 20.13 11.54
C VAL A 642 16.29 21.35 12.44
N LEU A 643 16.75 22.53 11.99
CA LEU A 643 16.50 23.83 12.64
C LEU A 643 14.98 23.99 12.87
N ARG A 644 14.50 23.50 14.00
CA ARG A 644 13.14 23.58 14.50
C ARG A 644 13.30 24.40 15.77
N GLY A 645 13.00 25.70 15.68
CA GLY A 645 13.00 26.56 16.87
C GLY A 645 11.99 26.06 17.90
N ASP A 646 12.06 26.60 19.10
CA ASP A 646 11.31 26.14 20.28
C ASP A 646 9.77 26.20 20.14
N ASP A 647 9.23 26.77 19.05
CA ASP A 647 7.79 26.93 18.76
C ASP A 647 7.21 25.89 17.76
N TYR A 648 7.71 24.64 17.74
CA TYR A 648 7.32 23.63 16.74
C TYR A 648 5.93 23.00 17.00
N GLY A 649 4.87 23.74 16.70
CA GLY A 649 3.46 23.31 16.80
C GLY A 649 2.92 22.51 15.60
N GLN A 650 1.66 22.08 15.70
CA GLN A 650 0.94 21.29 14.69
C GLN A 650 0.88 21.97 13.31
N GLU A 651 0.78 23.30 13.27
CA GLU A 651 0.74 24.10 12.03
C GLU A 651 2.04 24.00 11.21
N GLN A 652 3.19 23.79 11.84
CA GLN A 652 4.48 23.75 11.16
C GLN A 652 4.75 22.39 10.49
N LYS A 653 4.16 21.30 11.03
CA LYS A 653 4.13 19.97 10.39
C LYS A 653 3.29 19.99 9.11
N GLU A 654 2.09 20.58 9.17
CA GLU A 654 1.22 20.75 7.99
C GLU A 654 1.90 21.59 6.89
N LYS A 655 2.59 22.67 7.27
CA LYS A 655 3.43 23.46 6.35
C LYS A 655 4.49 22.59 5.68
N SER A 656 5.15 21.71 6.42
CA SER A 656 6.23 20.87 5.88
C SER A 656 5.74 19.82 4.88
N TYR A 657 4.59 19.19 5.11
CA TYR A 657 3.97 18.27 4.16
C TYR A 657 3.58 18.98 2.85
N LEU A 658 2.95 20.16 2.94
CA LEU A 658 2.63 20.94 1.75
C LEU A 658 3.89 21.39 0.99
N GLN A 659 4.97 21.73 1.68
CA GLN A 659 6.25 22.05 1.04
C GLN A 659 6.79 20.86 0.23
N GLU A 660 6.67 19.63 0.74
CA GLU A 660 7.06 18.41 0.01
C GLU A 660 6.14 18.15 -1.19
N GLU A 661 4.82 18.29 -1.04
CA GLU A 661 3.88 18.16 -2.16
C GLU A 661 4.13 19.21 -3.26
N ARG A 662 4.57 20.43 -2.90
CA ARG A 662 5.03 21.44 -3.88
C ARG A 662 6.30 21.02 -4.61
N ARG A 663 7.29 20.44 -3.91
CA ARG A 663 8.49 19.86 -4.53
C ARG A 663 8.11 18.76 -5.52
N LEU A 664 7.14 17.92 -5.16
CA LEU A 664 6.64 16.88 -6.04
C LEU A 664 6.00 17.48 -7.31
N PHE A 665 5.17 18.52 -7.15
CA PHE A 665 4.57 19.20 -8.30
C PHE A 665 5.64 19.89 -9.19
N TYR A 666 6.63 20.54 -8.58
CA TYR A 666 7.82 21.10 -9.26
C TYR A 666 8.57 20.03 -10.07
N VAL A 667 8.80 18.84 -9.48
CA VAL A 667 9.41 17.71 -10.19
C VAL A 667 8.59 17.32 -11.40
N GLY A 668 7.26 17.21 -11.27
CA GLY A 668 6.34 16.90 -12.36
C GLY A 668 6.40 17.89 -13.51
N MET A 669 6.35 19.20 -13.23
CA MET A 669 6.45 20.25 -14.24
C MET A 669 7.79 20.18 -15.00
N THR A 670 8.89 19.98 -14.27
CA THR A 670 10.26 19.95 -14.83
C THR A 670 10.62 18.64 -15.54
N ARG A 671 9.67 17.71 -15.70
CA ARG A 671 9.84 16.54 -16.60
C ARG A 671 9.58 16.90 -18.05
N ALA A 672 8.80 17.95 -18.30
CA ALA A 672 8.45 18.41 -19.64
C ALA A 672 9.62 19.12 -20.32
N LYS A 673 9.95 18.74 -21.56
CA LYS A 673 10.94 19.44 -22.38
C LYS A 673 10.31 20.58 -23.18
N ASP A 674 9.20 20.31 -23.87
CA ASP A 674 8.59 21.23 -24.84
C ASP A 674 7.19 21.70 -24.42
N LEU A 675 6.31 20.76 -24.05
CA LEU A 675 4.89 21.03 -23.78
C LEU A 675 4.46 20.45 -22.43
N LEU A 676 3.83 21.29 -21.60
CA LEU A 676 3.22 20.94 -20.33
C LEU A 676 1.72 21.22 -20.36
N TYR A 677 0.92 20.18 -20.18
CA TYR A 677 -0.53 20.25 -20.06
C TYR A 677 -0.93 20.04 -18.60
N LEU A 678 -1.65 21.00 -18.04
CA LEU A 678 -2.22 20.96 -16.69
C LEU A 678 -3.73 20.81 -16.83
N THR A 679 -4.27 19.65 -16.44
CA THR A 679 -5.71 19.34 -16.64
C THR A 679 -6.43 19.01 -15.33
N TRP A 680 -7.71 19.41 -15.26
CA TRP A 680 -8.60 19.04 -14.16
C TRP A 680 -10.07 19.11 -14.58
N ALA A 681 -10.93 18.38 -13.86
CA ALA A 681 -12.38 18.46 -14.01
C ALA A 681 -13.06 19.13 -12.79
N ARG A 682 -14.29 19.64 -12.97
CA ARG A 682 -15.13 20.14 -11.86
C ARG A 682 -15.81 19.01 -11.09
N ASP A 683 -16.28 17.99 -11.80
CA ASP A 683 -17.01 16.85 -11.26
C ASP A 683 -16.25 15.53 -11.47
N TYR A 684 -15.98 14.84 -10.37
CA TYR A 684 -15.36 13.51 -10.34
C TYR A 684 -16.35 12.44 -9.85
N GLY A 685 -17.66 12.70 -9.86
CA GLY A 685 -18.69 11.81 -9.32
C GLY A 685 -18.71 11.77 -7.79
N LEU A 686 -18.23 12.83 -7.15
CA LEU A 686 -18.17 12.96 -5.69
C LEU A 686 -19.33 13.83 -5.18
N LYS A 687 -19.66 13.73 -3.89
CA LYS A 687 -20.76 14.50 -3.25
C LYS A 687 -20.66 16.03 -3.41
N ARG A 688 -19.48 16.55 -3.73
CA ARG A 688 -19.22 17.99 -3.94
C ARG A 688 -18.29 18.18 -5.13
N LEU A 689 -18.57 19.22 -5.91
CA LEU A 689 -17.67 19.71 -6.95
C LEU A 689 -16.31 20.08 -6.35
N LYS A 690 -15.26 19.84 -7.11
CA LYS A 690 -13.88 20.05 -6.69
C LYS A 690 -13.32 21.33 -7.32
N LYS A 691 -12.54 22.06 -6.52
CA LYS A 691 -11.79 23.22 -6.97
C LYS A 691 -10.46 22.76 -7.58
N VAL A 692 -9.92 23.57 -8.49
CA VAL A 692 -8.56 23.39 -9.02
C VAL A 692 -7.55 23.30 -7.89
N SER A 693 -6.46 22.58 -8.14
CA SER A 693 -5.34 22.51 -7.24
C SER A 693 -4.81 23.91 -6.89
N PRO A 694 -4.54 24.20 -5.60
CA PRO A 694 -3.88 25.44 -5.22
C PRO A 694 -2.48 25.58 -5.86
N PHE A 695 -1.80 24.46 -6.18
CA PHE A 695 -0.48 24.51 -6.80
C PHE A 695 -0.51 25.01 -8.24
N VAL A 696 -1.62 24.80 -8.95
CA VAL A 696 -1.81 25.43 -10.27
C VAL A 696 -1.89 26.95 -10.08
N LEU A 697 -2.68 27.43 -9.12
CA LEU A 697 -2.80 28.87 -8.85
C LEU A 697 -1.46 29.49 -8.42
N GLU A 698 -0.73 28.84 -7.52
CA GLU A 698 0.58 29.27 -7.03
C GLU A 698 1.64 29.32 -8.17
N ALA A 699 1.63 28.35 -9.10
CA ALA A 699 2.58 28.30 -10.21
C ALA A 699 2.43 29.45 -11.23
N PHE A 700 1.27 30.11 -11.25
CA PHE A 700 0.98 31.24 -12.16
C PHE A 700 0.66 32.54 -11.41
N ASP A 701 0.83 32.57 -10.08
CA ASP A 701 0.53 33.72 -9.22
C ASP A 701 -0.91 34.25 -9.40
N LEU A 702 -1.87 33.33 -9.52
CA LEU A 702 -3.28 33.66 -9.78
C LEU A 702 -4.09 33.62 -8.48
N PRO A 703 -4.86 34.68 -8.13
CA PRO A 703 -5.75 34.64 -6.97
C PRO A 703 -6.94 33.69 -7.18
N ARG A 704 -7.37 33.55 -8.44
CA ARG A 704 -8.43 32.64 -8.91
C ARG A 704 -8.23 32.35 -10.39
N MET A 705 -8.76 31.24 -10.88
CA MET A 705 -8.74 30.94 -12.32
C MET A 705 -9.55 31.99 -13.10
N PRO A 706 -9.03 32.53 -14.20
CA PRO A 706 -9.77 33.37 -15.14
C PRO A 706 -11.03 32.68 -15.68
N GLU A 707 -12.12 33.44 -15.84
CA GLU A 707 -13.40 32.96 -16.40
C GLU A 707 -13.31 32.55 -17.88
N ASP A 708 -12.29 33.02 -18.60
CA ASP A 708 -12.12 32.72 -20.04
C ASP A 708 -11.52 31.32 -20.30
N ILE A 709 -10.94 30.69 -19.27
CA ILE A 709 -10.41 29.31 -19.34
C ILE A 709 -11.55 28.28 -19.18
N LEU A 710 -12.77 28.73 -18.82
CA LEU A 710 -13.85 27.91 -18.26
C LEU A 710 -14.91 27.42 -19.25
N GLN A 711 -14.84 27.74 -20.55
CA GLN A 711 -15.95 27.40 -21.46
C GLN A 711 -15.66 26.15 -22.30
N THR A 712 -16.30 25.04 -21.93
CA THR A 712 -16.69 24.00 -22.90
C THR A 712 -17.57 24.67 -23.96
N SER A 713 -17.36 24.37 -25.24
CA SER A 713 -18.24 24.94 -26.27
C SER A 713 -19.69 24.48 -26.02
N ALA A 714 -20.68 25.37 -26.18
CA ALA A 714 -22.10 25.00 -26.03
C ALA A 714 -22.50 23.81 -26.91
N ILE A 715 -21.82 23.64 -28.05
CA ILE A 715 -21.97 22.49 -28.96
C ILE A 715 -21.49 21.18 -28.31
N GLU A 716 -20.42 21.21 -27.53
CA GLU A 716 -19.93 20.05 -26.78
C GLU A 716 -20.82 19.72 -25.58
N GLU A 717 -21.41 20.71 -24.90
CA GLU A 717 -22.44 20.48 -23.89
C GLU A 717 -23.67 19.79 -24.47
N ILE A 718 -24.09 20.18 -25.68
CA ILE A 718 -25.20 19.54 -26.40
C ILE A 718 -24.82 18.12 -26.85
N LYS A 719 -23.59 17.89 -27.32
CA LYS A 719 -23.09 16.54 -27.67
C LYS A 719 -23.03 15.58 -26.47
N ARG A 720 -23.02 16.07 -25.22
CA ARG A 720 -23.12 15.21 -24.02
C ARG A 720 -24.47 14.51 -23.90
N TYR A 721 -25.54 15.15 -24.37
CA TYR A 721 -26.87 14.52 -24.39
C TYR A 721 -27.00 13.48 -25.51
N SER A 722 -26.15 13.52 -26.56
CA SER A 722 -26.19 12.54 -27.65
C SER A 722 -25.27 11.33 -27.44
N LYS A 723 -24.19 11.46 -26.65
CA LYS A 723 -23.33 10.36 -26.24
C LYS A 723 -23.62 9.96 -24.79
N SER A 724 -24.73 9.26 -24.58
CA SER A 724 -24.76 8.35 -23.42
C SER A 724 -23.65 7.31 -23.61
N PRO A 725 -22.84 6.97 -22.59
CA PRO A 725 -22.01 5.78 -22.68
C PRO A 725 -22.92 4.60 -23.05
N PRO A 726 -22.45 3.59 -23.81
CA PRO A 726 -23.21 2.35 -23.91
C PRO A 726 -23.42 1.88 -22.48
N GLN A 727 -24.64 2.02 -21.97
CA GLN A 727 -25.00 1.27 -20.78
C GLN A 727 -24.69 -0.17 -21.14
N PRO A 728 -23.92 -0.90 -20.31
CA PRO A 728 -23.83 -2.33 -20.51
C PRO A 728 -25.27 -2.81 -20.64
N LYS A 729 -25.59 -3.41 -21.79
CA LYS A 729 -26.83 -4.15 -21.93
C LYS A 729 -26.72 -5.29 -20.93
N PHE A 730 -27.12 -5.02 -19.71
CA PHE A 730 -27.54 -6.07 -18.81
C PHE A 730 -28.61 -6.81 -19.59
N ILE A 731 -28.37 -8.11 -19.78
CA ILE A 731 -29.45 -9.05 -20.01
C ILE A 731 -30.49 -8.66 -18.97
N GLN A 732 -31.67 -8.19 -19.41
CA GLN A 732 -32.77 -7.89 -18.51
C GLN A 732 -33.26 -9.21 -17.93
N GLU A 733 -32.55 -9.73 -16.93
CA GLU A 733 -33.18 -10.62 -15.97
C GLU A 733 -34.15 -9.76 -15.15
N ALA A 734 -35.37 -10.26 -15.02
CA ALA A 734 -36.53 -9.54 -14.53
C ALA A 734 -36.21 -8.65 -13.31
N LYS A 735 -36.65 -7.38 -13.36
CA LYS A 735 -36.77 -6.52 -12.17
C LYS A 735 -37.34 -7.36 -11.03
N VAL A 736 -36.75 -7.29 -9.83
CA VAL A 736 -37.32 -7.94 -8.64
C VAL A 736 -38.70 -7.32 -8.39
N LYS A 737 -39.74 -7.91 -8.99
CA LYS A 737 -41.13 -7.51 -8.83
C LYS A 737 -41.63 -8.13 -7.52
N GLY A 738 -42.07 -7.29 -6.59
CA GLY A 738 -42.65 -7.72 -5.31
C GLY A 738 -41.87 -7.27 -4.08
N VAL A 739 -42.24 -7.86 -2.94
CA VAL A 739 -41.75 -7.53 -1.60
C VAL A 739 -40.31 -8.03 -1.41
N LEU A 740 -39.35 -7.12 -1.23
CA LEU A 740 -37.94 -7.43 -0.99
C LEU A 740 -37.75 -7.78 0.49
N THR A 741 -37.21 -8.97 0.79
CA THR A 741 -36.90 -9.34 2.17
C THR A 741 -35.48 -8.93 2.52
N LEU A 742 -35.32 -8.04 3.50
CA LEU A 742 -34.05 -7.53 3.99
C LEU A 742 -33.84 -7.86 5.48
N SER A 743 -32.58 -8.07 5.85
CA SER A 743 -32.11 -8.19 7.23
C SER A 743 -31.02 -7.15 7.50
N TYR A 744 -30.65 -6.96 8.77
CA TYR A 744 -29.53 -6.07 9.11
C TYR A 744 -28.27 -6.40 8.31
N PHE A 745 -27.85 -7.67 8.26
CA PHE A 745 -26.64 -8.09 7.54
C PHE A 745 -26.70 -7.78 6.04
N GLN A 746 -27.88 -7.95 5.42
CA GLN A 746 -28.08 -7.62 4.01
C GLN A 746 -27.95 -6.12 3.73
N VAL A 747 -28.53 -5.29 4.59
CA VAL A 747 -28.43 -3.82 4.47
C VAL A 747 -26.99 -3.38 4.71
N ASP A 748 -26.34 -3.90 5.75
CA ASP A 748 -24.96 -3.57 6.11
C ASP A 748 -23.97 -3.97 5.01
N ASP A 749 -24.09 -5.18 4.45
CA ASP A 749 -23.24 -5.65 3.35
C ASP A 749 -23.40 -4.80 2.10
N TYR A 750 -24.62 -4.39 1.75
CA TYR A 750 -24.87 -3.54 0.57
C TYR A 750 -24.30 -2.12 0.75
N LEU A 751 -24.53 -1.51 1.92
CA LEU A 751 -24.02 -0.17 2.23
C LEU A 751 -22.50 -0.15 2.32
N THR A 752 -21.89 -1.23 2.83
CA THR A 752 -20.44 -1.42 2.85
C THR A 752 -19.89 -1.52 1.44
N CYS A 753 -20.43 -2.42 0.62
CA CYS A 753 -20.07 -2.55 -0.79
C CYS A 753 -21.14 -3.37 -1.55
N PRO A 754 -21.80 -2.81 -2.58
CA PRO A 754 -22.82 -3.54 -3.35
C PRO A 754 -22.30 -4.84 -3.99
N LEU A 755 -21.02 -4.88 -4.38
CA LEU A 755 -20.40 -6.11 -4.88
C LEU A 755 -20.25 -7.20 -3.79
N LYS A 756 -19.97 -6.80 -2.54
CA LYS A 756 -19.97 -7.71 -1.37
C LYS A 756 -21.36 -8.32 -1.16
N TYR A 757 -22.40 -7.49 -1.27
CA TYR A 757 -23.79 -7.96 -1.22
C TYR A 757 -24.09 -8.98 -2.32
N ARG A 758 -23.70 -8.69 -3.56
CA ARG A 758 -23.87 -9.61 -4.69
C ARG A 758 -23.17 -10.94 -4.44
N TYR A 759 -21.91 -10.93 -4.01
CA TYR A 759 -21.17 -12.16 -3.72
C TYR A 759 -21.82 -12.99 -2.60
N ARG A 760 -22.21 -12.35 -1.49
CA ARG A 760 -22.75 -13.08 -0.32
C ARG A 760 -24.21 -13.48 -0.46
N HIS A 761 -25.08 -12.59 -0.91
CA HIS A 761 -26.53 -12.78 -0.81
C HIS A 761 -27.16 -13.26 -2.11
N ILE A 762 -26.57 -12.90 -3.26
CA ILE A 762 -27.08 -13.28 -4.59
C ILE A 762 -26.35 -14.53 -5.09
N MET A 763 -25.03 -14.46 -5.16
CA MET A 763 -24.18 -15.55 -5.65
C MET A 763 -23.89 -16.61 -4.58
N ARG A 764 -24.11 -16.25 -3.31
CA ARG A 764 -23.90 -17.09 -2.12
C ARG A 764 -22.56 -17.80 -2.13
N ILE A 765 -21.53 -17.07 -2.50
CA ILE A 765 -20.17 -17.58 -2.49
C ILE A 765 -19.82 -17.92 -1.02
N PRO A 766 -19.50 -19.19 -0.71
CA PRO A 766 -19.19 -19.61 0.67
C PRO A 766 -17.95 -18.89 1.20
N VAL A 767 -17.88 -18.63 2.52
CA VAL A 767 -16.75 -17.97 3.17
C VAL A 767 -16.22 -18.88 4.28
N LEU A 768 -14.91 -19.09 4.33
CA LEU A 768 -14.24 -19.83 5.40
C LEU A 768 -14.49 -19.14 6.76
N PRO A 769 -14.82 -19.90 7.83
CA PRO A 769 -15.04 -19.32 9.14
C PRO A 769 -13.72 -18.86 9.78
N HIS A 770 -13.49 -17.54 9.77
CA HIS A 770 -12.37 -16.92 10.50
C HIS A 770 -12.47 -17.18 12.03
N HIS A 771 -11.35 -17.35 12.74
CA HIS A 771 -11.36 -17.69 14.18
C HIS A 771 -12.24 -16.76 15.04
N ASN A 772 -12.33 -15.47 14.70
CA ASN A 772 -13.21 -14.52 15.39
C ASN A 772 -14.70 -14.90 15.29
N LEU A 773 -15.16 -15.40 14.14
CA LEU A 773 -16.54 -15.88 13.98
C LEU A 773 -16.78 -17.16 14.76
N VAL A 774 -15.81 -18.08 14.73
CA VAL A 774 -15.85 -19.32 15.51
C VAL A 774 -15.91 -19.02 17.00
N PHE A 775 -14.98 -18.19 17.50
CA PHE A 775 -14.90 -17.75 18.89
C PHE A 775 -16.18 -17.06 19.36
N GLY A 776 -16.68 -16.09 18.59
CA GLY A 776 -17.92 -15.38 18.91
C GLY A 776 -19.13 -16.31 18.96
N ARG A 777 -19.25 -17.25 18.01
CA ARG A 777 -20.32 -18.25 17.97
C ARG A 777 -20.25 -19.19 19.18
N VAL A 778 -19.07 -19.65 19.56
CA VAL A 778 -18.89 -20.54 20.72
C VAL A 778 -19.30 -19.81 22.01
N LEU A 779 -18.89 -18.56 22.19
CA LEU A 779 -19.30 -17.76 23.35
C LEU A 779 -20.82 -17.52 23.38
N HIS A 780 -21.39 -17.09 22.27
CA HIS A 780 -22.82 -16.79 22.14
C HIS A 780 -23.69 -18.01 22.41
N ASN A 781 -23.36 -19.15 21.81
CA ASN A 781 -24.07 -20.42 22.05
C ASN A 781 -23.96 -20.86 23.51
N THR A 782 -22.80 -20.67 24.14
CA THR A 782 -22.59 -21.03 25.56
C THR A 782 -23.42 -20.15 26.48
N ILE A 783 -23.46 -18.84 26.21
CA ILE A 783 -24.30 -17.86 26.93
C ILE A 783 -25.78 -18.18 26.74
N HIS A 784 -26.21 -18.49 25.52
CA HIS A 784 -27.58 -18.82 25.22
C HIS A 784 -28.07 -20.05 26.01
N ILE A 785 -27.26 -21.11 26.09
CA ILE A 785 -27.58 -22.30 26.89
C ILE A 785 -27.69 -21.98 28.37
N TYR A 786 -26.79 -21.13 28.88
CA TYR A 786 -26.84 -20.68 30.27
C TYR A 786 -28.16 -19.96 30.56
N LEU A 787 -28.54 -19.01 29.71
CA LEU A 787 -29.74 -18.20 29.88
C LEU A 787 -31.03 -19.04 29.75
N ILE A 788 -31.09 -19.99 28.82
CA ILE A 788 -32.22 -20.94 28.72
C ILE A 788 -32.40 -21.71 30.02
N LYS A 789 -31.32 -22.32 30.53
CA LYS A 789 -31.39 -23.09 31.78
C LYS A 789 -31.78 -22.22 32.98
N LYS A 790 -31.33 -20.96 33.00
CA LYS A 790 -31.73 -19.98 34.02
C LYS A 790 -33.23 -19.65 33.94
N MET A 791 -33.79 -19.51 32.72
CA MET A 791 -35.23 -19.32 32.52
C MET A 791 -36.05 -20.56 32.91
N GLU A 792 -35.51 -21.76 32.71
CA GLU A 792 -36.12 -23.03 33.13
C GLU A 792 -36.00 -23.31 34.65
N GLY A 793 -35.35 -22.41 35.42
CA GLY A 793 -35.17 -22.55 36.87
C GLY A 793 -34.01 -23.45 37.29
N ALA A 794 -33.20 -23.95 36.35
CA ALA A 794 -32.03 -24.77 36.64
C ALA A 794 -30.80 -23.91 36.99
N LYS A 795 -30.15 -24.19 38.13
CA LYS A 795 -28.91 -23.52 38.52
C LYS A 795 -27.71 -24.20 37.88
N LEU A 796 -27.16 -23.59 36.84
CA LEU A 796 -25.89 -24.02 36.26
C LEU A 796 -24.73 -23.42 37.05
N SER A 797 -23.83 -24.23 37.59
CA SER A 797 -22.64 -23.72 38.26
C SER A 797 -21.63 -23.13 37.27
N GLN A 798 -20.77 -22.23 37.74
CA GLN A 798 -19.67 -21.67 36.92
C GLN A 798 -18.78 -22.76 36.31
N LYS A 799 -18.54 -23.87 37.02
CA LYS A 799 -17.75 -25.00 36.53
C LYS A 799 -18.44 -25.71 35.36
N GLU A 800 -19.76 -25.90 35.44
CA GLU A 800 -20.55 -26.51 34.37
C GLU A 800 -20.64 -25.60 33.14
N LEU A 801 -20.75 -24.28 33.31
CA LEU A 801 -20.69 -23.32 32.20
C LEU A 801 -19.39 -23.46 31.41
N LEU A 802 -18.25 -23.53 32.12
CA LEU A 802 -16.94 -23.72 31.49
C LEU A 802 -16.78 -25.12 30.87
N ARG A 803 -17.45 -26.15 31.41
CA ARG A 803 -17.50 -27.47 30.80
C ARG A 803 -18.27 -27.46 29.48
N GLU A 804 -19.41 -26.78 29.43
CA GLU A 804 -20.20 -26.60 28.22
C GLU A 804 -19.46 -25.77 27.16
N TYR A 805 -18.67 -24.77 27.58
CA TYR A 805 -17.76 -24.03 26.71
C TYR A 805 -16.67 -24.93 26.11
N ASN A 806 -15.97 -25.70 26.94
CA ASN A 806 -14.90 -26.59 26.48
C ASN A 806 -15.42 -27.67 25.52
N LYS A 807 -16.63 -28.20 25.75
CA LYS A 807 -17.26 -29.20 24.88
C LYS A 807 -17.59 -28.67 23.49
N ARG A 808 -17.84 -27.36 23.37
CA ARG A 808 -18.20 -26.68 22.11
C ARG A 808 -17.02 -25.97 21.46
N TRP A 809 -15.83 -26.05 22.04
CA TRP A 809 -14.65 -25.42 21.47
C TRP A 809 -14.33 -26.05 20.12
N ILE A 810 -14.20 -25.21 19.10
CA ILE A 810 -13.80 -25.59 17.75
C ILE A 810 -12.43 -24.97 17.56
N ASN A 811 -11.43 -25.78 17.19
CA ASN A 811 -10.03 -25.39 17.05
C ASN A 811 -9.66 -24.95 15.62
N GLU A 812 -10.65 -24.60 14.81
CA GLU A 812 -10.46 -24.21 13.41
C GLU A 812 -10.15 -22.71 13.25
N GLY A 813 -9.23 -22.38 12.34
CA GLY A 813 -8.95 -21.02 11.91
C GLY A 813 -7.97 -20.21 12.79
N PHE A 814 -7.39 -20.81 13.84
CA PHE A 814 -6.38 -20.15 14.69
C PHE A 814 -4.99 -20.16 14.02
N LEU A 815 -4.19 -19.14 14.34
CA LEU A 815 -2.86 -18.92 13.74
C LEU A 815 -1.80 -19.92 14.25
N SER A 816 -1.87 -20.28 15.52
CA SER A 816 -0.95 -21.20 16.19
C SER A 816 -1.67 -21.86 17.38
N ARG A 817 -1.08 -22.93 17.92
CA ARG A 817 -1.58 -23.57 19.15
C ARG A 817 -1.56 -22.60 20.34
N GLU A 818 -0.53 -21.76 20.44
CA GLU A 818 -0.45 -20.74 21.49
C GLU A 818 -1.54 -19.67 21.36
N HIS A 819 -1.85 -19.25 20.12
CA HIS A 819 -2.97 -18.36 19.85
C HIS A 819 -4.30 -19.01 20.26
N GLU A 820 -4.52 -20.27 19.91
CA GLU A 820 -5.69 -21.04 20.31
C GLU A 820 -5.83 -21.09 21.84
N GLU A 821 -4.78 -21.48 22.55
CA GLU A 821 -4.79 -21.59 24.01
C GLU A 821 -5.04 -20.23 24.69
N THR A 822 -4.43 -19.17 24.17
CA THR A 822 -4.63 -17.81 24.69
C THR A 822 -6.07 -17.34 24.47
N ARG A 823 -6.65 -17.61 23.29
CA ARG A 823 -8.06 -17.30 22.99
C ARG A 823 -9.03 -18.11 23.84
N LYS A 824 -8.75 -19.39 24.06
CA LYS A 824 -9.54 -20.26 24.92
C LYS A 824 -9.53 -19.77 26.37
N LYS A 825 -8.37 -19.35 26.89
CA LYS A 825 -8.25 -18.72 28.22
C LYS A 825 -9.02 -17.41 28.30
N ALA A 826 -8.94 -16.55 27.27
CA ALA A 826 -9.67 -15.30 27.20
C ALA A 826 -11.20 -15.51 27.21
N GLY A 827 -11.71 -16.46 26.42
CA GLY A 827 -13.14 -16.81 26.42
C GLY A 827 -13.62 -17.39 27.75
N ALA A 828 -12.80 -18.23 28.40
CA ALA A 828 -13.10 -18.70 29.75
C ALA A 828 -13.16 -17.54 30.77
N LYS A 829 -12.24 -16.55 30.68
CA LYS A 829 -12.28 -15.34 31.52
C LYS A 829 -13.56 -14.54 31.28
N ALA A 830 -13.92 -14.29 30.02
CA ALA A 830 -15.14 -13.59 29.63
C ALA A 830 -16.41 -14.27 30.20
N LEU A 831 -16.50 -15.60 30.09
CA LEU A 831 -17.63 -16.37 30.64
C LEU A 831 -17.70 -16.32 32.18
N ARG A 832 -16.56 -16.25 32.87
CA ARG A 832 -16.54 -16.09 34.33
C ARG A 832 -17.07 -14.73 34.76
N LEU A 833 -16.72 -13.67 34.03
CA LEU A 833 -17.20 -12.31 34.28
C LEU A 833 -18.70 -12.22 34.00
N PHE A 834 -19.13 -12.71 32.82
CA PHE A 834 -20.54 -12.86 32.46
C PHE A 834 -21.35 -13.60 33.54
N TYR A 835 -20.86 -14.76 34.01
CA TYR A 835 -21.54 -15.53 35.05
C TYR A 835 -21.73 -14.73 36.34
N ARG A 836 -20.68 -14.05 36.82
CA ARG A 836 -20.75 -13.22 38.03
C ARG A 836 -21.76 -12.10 37.87
N ARG A 837 -21.76 -11.41 36.73
CA ARG A 837 -22.69 -10.33 36.44
C ARG A 837 -24.14 -10.83 36.40
N GLU A 838 -24.38 -11.95 35.73
CA GLU A 838 -25.73 -12.52 35.64
C GLU A 838 -26.25 -13.06 36.97
N GLU A 839 -25.40 -13.64 37.83
CA GLU A 839 -25.82 -14.08 39.16
C GLU A 839 -26.11 -12.90 40.09
N ASN A 840 -25.39 -11.78 39.93
CA ASN A 840 -25.67 -10.54 40.65
C ASN A 840 -26.94 -9.83 40.12
N SER A 841 -27.33 -10.09 38.88
CA SER A 841 -28.55 -9.54 38.28
C SER A 841 -29.78 -10.33 38.73
N LYS A 842 -30.74 -9.62 39.34
CA LYS A 842 -32.05 -10.19 39.73
C LYS A 842 -33.02 -10.33 38.55
N HIS A 843 -32.64 -9.92 37.35
CA HIS A 843 -33.52 -9.92 36.18
C HIS A 843 -33.40 -11.24 35.40
N LEU A 844 -34.56 -11.88 35.17
CA LEU A 844 -34.67 -13.00 34.26
C LEU A 844 -34.95 -12.49 32.84
N PRO A 845 -34.27 -13.02 31.81
CA PRO A 845 -34.59 -12.71 30.43
C PRO A 845 -36.06 -13.01 30.13
N HIS A 846 -36.75 -12.08 29.48
CA HIS A 846 -38.14 -12.31 29.07
C HIS A 846 -38.21 -13.04 27.73
N PHE A 847 -37.35 -12.66 26.78
CA PHE A 847 -37.17 -13.38 25.53
C PHE A 847 -35.69 -13.63 25.23
N LEU A 848 -35.40 -14.80 24.65
CA LEU A 848 -34.11 -15.14 24.07
C LEU A 848 -34.33 -15.51 22.59
N GLU A 849 -33.44 -15.04 21.72
CA GLU A 849 -33.41 -15.38 20.29
C GLU A 849 -34.77 -15.20 19.58
N LYS A 850 -35.53 -14.17 19.99
CA LYS A 850 -36.88 -13.92 19.45
C LYS A 850 -36.78 -13.33 18.05
N SER A 851 -37.35 -14.01 17.07
CA SER A 851 -37.45 -13.52 15.70
C SER A 851 -38.49 -12.42 15.57
N PHE A 852 -38.24 -11.44 14.70
CA PHE A 852 -39.21 -10.42 14.33
C PHE A 852 -39.36 -10.30 12.82
N LYS A 853 -40.51 -9.76 12.43
CA LYS A 853 -40.85 -9.45 11.04
C LYS A 853 -41.82 -8.28 11.01
N TRP A 854 -41.52 -7.27 10.21
CA TRP A 854 -42.45 -6.20 9.87
C TRP A 854 -42.26 -5.78 8.42
N GLN A 855 -43.23 -5.05 7.89
CA GLN A 855 -43.22 -4.58 6.51
C GLN A 855 -43.31 -3.06 6.47
N LEU A 856 -42.52 -2.45 5.58
CA LEU A 856 -42.55 -1.04 5.27
C LEU A 856 -42.57 -0.91 3.76
N ASN A 857 -43.72 -0.51 3.21
CA ASN A 857 -43.99 -0.51 1.78
C ASN A 857 -43.69 -1.88 1.15
N ASP A 858 -42.82 -1.93 0.15
CA ASP A 858 -42.41 -3.15 -0.53
C ASP A 858 -41.16 -3.82 0.10
N VAL A 859 -40.78 -3.45 1.32
CA VAL A 859 -39.68 -4.09 2.06
C VAL A 859 -40.23 -4.85 3.26
N LYS A 860 -39.94 -6.15 3.31
CA LYS A 860 -40.14 -6.98 4.48
C LYS A 860 -38.83 -7.07 5.26
N PHE A 861 -38.79 -6.50 6.45
CA PHE A 861 -37.61 -6.54 7.30
C PHE A 861 -37.70 -7.70 8.30
N ILE A 862 -36.63 -8.48 8.42
CA ILE A 862 -36.53 -9.66 9.31
C ILE A 862 -35.26 -9.62 10.16
N GLY A 863 -35.32 -10.21 11.34
CA GLY A 863 -34.16 -10.36 12.22
C GLY A 863 -34.49 -11.14 13.49
N ARG A 864 -33.55 -11.15 14.43
CA ARG A 864 -33.65 -11.85 15.71
C ARG A 864 -32.98 -11.03 16.81
N TRP A 865 -33.64 -10.84 17.94
CA TRP A 865 -33.03 -10.25 19.12
C TRP A 865 -32.38 -11.33 19.97
N ASP A 866 -31.15 -11.11 20.42
CA ASP A 866 -30.44 -12.05 21.28
C ASP A 866 -31.15 -12.20 22.63
N ARG A 867 -31.44 -11.07 23.29
CA ARG A 867 -32.13 -11.02 24.60
C ARG A 867 -33.00 -9.77 24.73
N ILE A 868 -34.17 -9.92 25.34
CA ILE A 868 -35.06 -8.82 25.73
C ILE A 868 -35.43 -8.98 27.19
N ASP A 869 -35.23 -7.91 27.95
CA ASP A 869 -35.58 -7.83 29.37
C ASP A 869 -36.69 -6.80 29.55
N TYR A 870 -37.64 -7.07 30.45
CA TYR A 870 -38.64 -6.09 30.86
C TYR A 870 -38.27 -5.54 32.22
N THR A 871 -38.24 -4.21 32.31
CA THR A 871 -37.97 -3.45 33.52
C THR A 871 -39.16 -2.56 33.85
N ASP A 872 -39.18 -1.99 35.05
CA ASP A 872 -40.24 -1.05 35.47
C ASP A 872 -40.35 0.16 34.53
N ASN A 873 -39.26 0.52 33.85
CA ASN A 873 -39.19 1.66 32.92
C ASN A 873 -39.49 1.28 31.45
N GLY A 874 -39.73 0.00 31.15
CA GLY A 874 -39.97 -0.51 29.79
C GLY A 874 -39.01 -1.62 29.36
N ALA A 875 -39.01 -1.92 28.07
CA ALA A 875 -38.20 -3.00 27.50
C ALA A 875 -36.74 -2.58 27.27
N VAL A 876 -35.81 -3.51 27.50
CA VAL A 876 -34.38 -3.35 27.24
C VAL A 876 -33.94 -4.43 26.26
N ILE A 877 -33.41 -4.01 25.11
CA ILE A 877 -32.88 -4.93 24.09
C ILE A 877 -31.39 -5.11 24.30
N VAL A 878 -30.94 -6.35 24.47
CA VAL A 878 -29.54 -6.70 24.71
C VAL A 878 -28.99 -7.50 23.53
N ASP A 879 -27.82 -7.12 23.03
CA ASP A 879 -27.04 -7.86 22.02
C ASP A 879 -25.61 -8.09 22.53
N PHE A 880 -25.11 -9.32 22.36
CA PHE A 880 -23.81 -9.73 22.90
C PHE A 880 -22.71 -9.63 21.84
N LYS A 881 -21.61 -8.94 22.17
CA LYS A 881 -20.42 -8.83 21.31
C LYS A 881 -19.20 -9.47 21.97
N ALA A 882 -18.58 -10.40 21.26
CA ALA A 882 -17.29 -11.01 21.62
C ALA A 882 -16.11 -10.09 21.24
N THR A 883 -16.15 -8.84 21.71
CA THR A 883 -15.12 -7.82 21.45
C THR A 883 -14.82 -7.04 22.71
N ASN A 884 -13.67 -6.36 22.72
CA ASN A 884 -13.18 -5.52 23.81
C ASN A 884 -13.44 -4.01 23.52
N VAL A 885 -13.60 -3.20 24.56
CA VAL A 885 -13.74 -1.73 24.52
C VAL A 885 -12.84 -1.12 25.58
N LYS A 886 -12.28 0.07 25.31
CA LYS A 886 -11.30 0.71 26.21
C LYS A 886 -11.95 1.23 27.48
N ASP A 887 -13.09 1.88 27.34
CA ASP A 887 -13.78 2.57 28.44
C ASP A 887 -15.30 2.59 28.24
N GLN A 888 -16.03 3.02 29.27
CA GLN A 888 -17.49 3.13 29.26
C GLN A 888 -18.00 4.12 28.18
N LYS A 889 -17.27 5.20 27.93
CA LYS A 889 -17.64 6.23 26.95
C LYS A 889 -17.59 5.69 25.52
N GLU A 890 -16.61 4.86 25.21
CA GLU A 890 -16.51 4.14 23.94
C GLU A 890 -17.64 3.12 23.80
N ALA A 891 -17.96 2.39 24.87
CA ALA A 891 -19.05 1.42 24.89
C ALA A 891 -20.41 2.08 24.57
N ASP A 892 -20.74 3.17 25.26
CA ASP A 892 -21.97 3.94 25.04
C ASP A 892 -22.02 4.55 23.63
N LYS A 893 -20.87 5.06 23.15
CA LYS A 893 -20.77 5.61 21.79
C LYS A 893 -21.00 4.53 20.73
N LYS A 894 -20.50 3.31 20.92
CA LYS A 894 -20.73 2.16 20.01
C LYS A 894 -22.20 1.73 20.04
N ALA A 895 -22.80 1.64 21.22
CA ALA A 895 -24.22 1.31 21.36
C ALA A 895 -25.11 2.37 20.67
N ARG A 896 -24.82 3.66 20.88
CA ARG A 896 -25.57 4.78 20.28
C ARG A 896 -25.49 4.80 18.75
N ASN A 897 -24.30 4.64 18.18
CA ASN A 897 -24.08 4.72 16.73
C ASN A 897 -24.36 3.40 15.97
N SER A 898 -24.67 2.31 16.67
CA SER A 898 -24.89 1.00 16.04
C SER A 898 -26.15 1.00 15.19
N LEU A 899 -25.99 0.77 13.88
CA LEU A 899 -27.10 0.58 12.94
C LEU A 899 -27.96 -0.62 13.33
N GLN A 900 -27.33 -1.72 13.78
CA GLN A 900 -28.02 -2.92 14.24
C GLN A 900 -28.98 -2.58 15.41
N MET A 901 -28.50 -1.85 16.41
CA MET A 901 -29.32 -1.48 17.57
C MET A 901 -30.44 -0.52 17.21
N ASN A 902 -30.22 0.42 16.27
CA ASN A 902 -31.29 1.29 15.78
C ASN A 902 -32.39 0.48 15.08
N LEU A 903 -32.01 -0.49 14.24
CA LEU A 903 -32.97 -1.35 13.55
C LEU A 903 -33.69 -2.29 14.51
N TYR A 904 -33.03 -2.78 15.55
CA TYR A 904 -33.66 -3.57 16.60
C TYR A 904 -34.68 -2.76 17.41
N ALA A 905 -34.35 -1.50 17.74
CA ALA A 905 -35.28 -0.58 18.41
C ALA A 905 -36.53 -0.33 17.57
N ILE A 906 -36.36 0.03 16.28
CA ILE A 906 -37.48 0.22 15.34
C ILE A 906 -38.33 -1.05 15.25
N SER A 907 -37.67 -2.20 15.14
CA SER A 907 -38.37 -3.48 15.03
C SER A 907 -39.21 -3.77 16.25
N PHE A 908 -38.75 -3.36 17.45
CA PHE A 908 -39.46 -3.59 18.69
C PHE A 908 -40.70 -2.70 18.77
N ILE A 909 -40.52 -1.40 18.55
CA ILE A 909 -41.61 -0.39 18.54
C ILE A 909 -42.69 -0.74 17.51
N LYS A 910 -42.31 -1.32 16.36
CA LYS A 910 -43.27 -1.72 15.32
C LYS A 910 -44.00 -3.04 15.58
N THR A 911 -43.54 -3.86 16.52
CA THR A 911 -44.07 -5.21 16.75
C THR A 911 -44.62 -5.44 18.15
N HIS A 912 -44.36 -4.52 19.08
CA HIS A 912 -44.78 -4.60 20.48
C HIS A 912 -45.33 -3.25 20.95
N ASP A 913 -46.38 -3.28 21.76
CA ASP A 913 -47.03 -2.09 22.32
C ASP A 913 -46.40 -1.62 23.66
N ILE A 914 -45.23 -2.14 24.01
CA ILE A 914 -44.50 -1.81 25.25
C ILE A 914 -43.47 -0.72 24.92
N PRO A 915 -43.32 0.33 25.75
CA PRO A 915 -42.31 1.34 25.53
C PRO A 915 -40.90 0.72 25.60
N LEU A 916 -40.07 1.06 24.61
CA LEU A 916 -38.65 0.74 24.61
C LEU A 916 -37.91 1.74 25.50
N PHE A 917 -37.28 1.26 26.57
CA PHE A 917 -36.49 2.09 27.47
C PHE A 917 -35.10 2.37 26.89
N GLU A 918 -34.34 1.32 26.57
CA GLU A 918 -33.02 1.46 25.98
C GLU A 918 -32.56 0.23 25.19
N THR A 919 -31.43 0.39 24.50
CA THR A 919 -30.69 -0.68 23.85
C THR A 919 -29.30 -0.81 24.46
N GLN A 920 -28.85 -2.03 24.70
CA GLN A 920 -27.57 -2.34 25.32
C GLN A 920 -26.70 -3.23 24.42
N LEU A 921 -25.42 -2.89 24.34
CA LEU A 921 -24.39 -3.77 23.76
C LEU A 921 -23.50 -4.31 24.88
N HIS A 922 -23.49 -5.63 25.07
CA HIS A 922 -22.70 -6.29 26.10
C HIS A 922 -21.37 -6.77 25.51
N PHE A 923 -20.27 -6.10 25.88
CA PHE A 923 -18.92 -6.44 25.43
C PHE A 923 -18.33 -7.51 26.36
N LEU A 924 -18.33 -8.76 25.91
CA LEU A 924 -18.00 -9.92 26.75
C LEU A 924 -16.54 -9.98 27.19
N GLU A 925 -15.61 -9.46 26.38
CA GLU A 925 -14.18 -9.52 26.71
C GLU A 925 -13.78 -8.48 27.76
N SER A 926 -14.40 -7.29 27.74
CA SER A 926 -14.15 -6.20 28.71
C SER A 926 -15.09 -6.20 29.91
N ASP A 927 -16.17 -6.98 29.83
CA ASP A 927 -17.32 -6.96 30.77
C ASP A 927 -17.98 -5.58 30.90
N THR A 928 -17.98 -4.79 29.82
CA THR A 928 -18.56 -3.45 29.77
C THR A 928 -19.90 -3.47 29.04
N ILE A 929 -20.88 -2.71 29.54
CA ILE A 929 -22.20 -2.57 28.89
C ILE A 929 -22.29 -1.19 28.29
N GLY A 930 -22.45 -1.08 26.97
CA GLY A 930 -22.76 0.19 26.32
C GLY A 930 -24.25 0.46 26.34
N HIS A 931 -24.65 1.61 26.89
CA HIS A 931 -26.05 2.02 27.02
C HIS A 931 -26.44 3.04 25.95
N ALA A 932 -27.63 2.89 25.37
CA ALA A 932 -28.16 3.84 24.40
C ALA A 932 -29.68 3.91 24.39
N GLN A 933 -30.20 5.09 24.77
CA GLN A 933 -31.56 5.50 24.48
C GLN A 933 -31.65 6.00 23.04
N LYS A 934 -32.61 5.47 22.28
CA LYS A 934 -32.73 5.74 20.84
C LYS A 934 -33.75 6.83 20.58
N ASN A 935 -33.31 7.92 19.95
CA ASN A 935 -34.20 9.01 19.55
C ASN A 935 -34.80 8.74 18.16
N GLU A 936 -35.93 9.40 17.85
CA GLU A 936 -36.63 9.25 16.57
C GLU A 936 -35.73 9.55 15.36
N LYS A 937 -34.88 10.59 15.46
CA LYS A 937 -33.99 11.01 14.38
C LYS A 937 -32.94 9.95 14.00
N GLU A 938 -32.42 9.20 14.97
CA GLU A 938 -31.49 8.09 14.74
C GLU A 938 -32.18 6.88 14.10
N MET A 939 -33.44 6.67 14.44
CA MET A 939 -34.28 5.63 13.87
C MET A 939 -34.67 5.97 12.42
N GLU A 940 -35.04 7.22 12.14
CA GLU A 940 -35.32 7.70 10.77
C GLU A 940 -34.12 7.50 9.84
N LYS A 941 -32.91 7.88 10.28
CA LYS A 941 -31.67 7.63 9.52
C LYS A 941 -31.41 6.15 9.26
N ALA A 942 -31.79 5.26 10.18
CA ALA A 942 -31.66 3.83 9.98
C ALA A 942 -32.65 3.30 8.93
N VAL A 943 -33.86 3.86 8.88
CA VAL A 943 -34.86 3.57 7.83
C VAL A 943 -34.40 4.11 6.46
N GLU A 944 -33.80 5.29 6.40
CA GLU A 944 -33.21 5.82 5.16
C GLU A 944 -32.14 4.89 4.59
N LYS A 945 -31.31 4.30 5.44
CA LYS A 945 -30.31 3.30 5.05
C LYS A 945 -30.93 2.03 4.46
N ILE A 946 -32.08 1.57 4.99
CA ILE A 946 -32.85 0.47 4.37
C ILE A 946 -33.30 0.87 2.97
N LYS A 947 -33.83 2.10 2.81
CA LYS A 947 -34.29 2.61 1.51
C LYS A 947 -33.14 2.76 0.50
N GLU A 948 -31.96 3.21 0.93
CA GLU A 948 -30.76 3.27 0.09
C GLU A 948 -30.40 1.88 -0.44
N ALA A 949 -30.35 0.88 0.45
CA ALA A 949 -30.06 -0.49 0.06
C ALA A 949 -31.14 -1.06 -0.87
N GLU A 950 -32.42 -0.86 -0.55
CA GLU A 950 -33.54 -1.29 -1.39
C GLU A 950 -33.45 -0.70 -2.80
N ALA A 951 -33.33 0.62 -2.92
CA ALA A 951 -33.31 1.31 -4.20
C ALA A 951 -32.20 0.77 -5.09
N GLY A 952 -31.02 0.56 -4.52
CA GLY A 952 -29.86 0.01 -5.20
C GLY A 952 -30.01 -1.47 -5.61
N ILE A 953 -30.54 -2.32 -4.72
CA ILE A 953 -30.78 -3.74 -5.00
C ILE A 953 -31.84 -3.91 -6.10
N ARG A 954 -32.91 -3.09 -6.09
CA ARG A 954 -33.98 -3.18 -7.08
C ARG A 954 -33.52 -2.85 -8.50
N ILE A 955 -32.59 -1.90 -8.64
CA ILE A 955 -31.98 -1.57 -9.93
C ILE A 955 -30.77 -2.45 -10.26
N GLN A 956 -30.48 -3.48 -9.45
CA GLN A 956 -29.34 -4.38 -9.58
C GLN A 956 -27.99 -3.65 -9.67
N ASN A 957 -27.85 -2.50 -8.99
CA ASN A 957 -26.58 -1.81 -8.92
C ASN A 957 -25.66 -2.53 -7.93
N TYR A 958 -24.74 -3.34 -8.48
CA TYR A 958 -23.74 -4.07 -7.70
C TYR A 958 -22.32 -3.58 -7.96
N GLU A 959 -22.16 -2.31 -8.35
CA GLU A 959 -20.84 -1.71 -8.52
C GLU A 959 -20.05 -1.76 -7.20
N ALA A 960 -18.78 -2.14 -7.30
CA ALA A 960 -17.90 -2.12 -6.14
C ALA A 960 -17.74 -0.70 -5.62
N ARG A 961 -17.81 -0.52 -4.29
CA ARG A 961 -17.42 0.70 -3.59
C ARG A 961 -16.09 0.42 -2.89
N PRO A 962 -14.96 0.44 -3.63
CA PRO A 962 -13.70 0.05 -3.06
C PRO A 962 -13.27 1.10 -2.04
N ASP A 963 -13.00 0.64 -0.82
CA ASP A 963 -12.53 1.46 0.30
C ASP A 963 -11.41 0.68 0.97
N TRP A 964 -10.28 1.34 1.23
CA TRP A 964 -9.08 0.67 1.72
C TRP A 964 -9.33 -0.11 3.03
N HIS A 965 -10.10 0.46 3.96
CA HIS A 965 -10.41 -0.20 5.22
C HIS A 965 -11.34 -1.39 4.97
N ASN A 966 -12.44 -1.20 4.24
CA ASN A 966 -13.41 -2.28 4.01
C ASN A 966 -12.87 -3.39 3.09
N CYS A 967 -12.03 -3.06 2.10
CA CYS A 967 -11.42 -4.01 1.18
C CYS A 967 -10.37 -4.89 1.85
N SER A 968 -9.56 -4.33 2.75
CA SER A 968 -8.49 -5.08 3.45
C SER A 968 -9.05 -6.23 4.27
N PHE A 969 -10.24 -6.04 4.85
CA PHE A 969 -10.92 -7.02 5.70
C PHE A 969 -12.11 -7.70 5.01
N CYS A 970 -12.27 -7.54 3.70
CA CYS A 970 -13.39 -8.15 2.97
C CYS A 970 -13.15 -9.64 2.74
N ASP A 971 -14.12 -10.46 3.12
CA ASP A 971 -14.11 -11.92 2.92
C ASP A 971 -13.94 -12.37 1.46
N PHE A 972 -14.26 -11.48 0.51
CA PHE A 972 -14.18 -11.71 -0.94
C PHE A 972 -13.00 -10.98 -1.60
N ARG A 973 -12.04 -10.44 -0.83
CA ARG A 973 -10.88 -9.69 -1.35
C ARG A 973 -10.14 -10.46 -2.45
N THR A 974 -9.90 -11.75 -2.27
CA THR A 974 -9.10 -12.59 -3.19
C THR A 974 -9.71 -12.74 -4.58
N ILE A 975 -11.04 -12.64 -4.69
CA ILE A 975 -11.78 -12.82 -5.94
C ILE A 975 -12.36 -11.49 -6.48
N CYS A 976 -12.23 -10.40 -5.74
CA CYS A 976 -12.80 -9.11 -6.11
C CYS A 976 -11.91 -8.42 -7.16
N PRO A 977 -12.45 -8.00 -8.32
CA PRO A 977 -11.68 -7.28 -9.34
C PRO A 977 -11.35 -5.84 -8.93
N SER A 978 -12.06 -5.29 -7.93
CA SER A 978 -11.92 -3.91 -7.46
C SER A 978 -11.35 -3.83 -6.05
N SER A 979 -10.78 -4.91 -5.49
CA SER A 979 -10.18 -4.83 -4.16
C SER A 979 -9.00 -3.86 -4.17
N TYR A 980 -9.00 -2.89 -3.27
CA TYR A 980 -7.77 -2.24 -2.81
C TYR A 980 -7.00 -3.26 -1.96
N ALA A 981 -6.36 -4.24 -2.59
CA ALA A 981 -5.23 -4.90 -1.97
C ALA A 981 -4.02 -3.98 -2.19
N PHE A 982 -3.23 -3.79 -1.13
CA PHE A 982 -2.10 -2.86 -1.07
C PHE A 982 -1.10 -3.10 -2.19
#